data_AF-A0A812HAD0-F1
#
_entry.id   AF-A0A812HAD0-F1
#
_cell.length_a   1.000
_cell.length_b   1.000
_cell.length_c   1.000
_cell.angle_alpha   90.00
_cell.angle_beta   90.00
_cell.angle_gamma   90.00
#
_symmetry.space_group_name_H-M   'P 1'
#
loop_
_entity.id
_entity.type
_entity.pdbx_description
1 polymer ?
#
loop_
_entity_poly.entity_id
_entity_poly.type
_entity_poly.pdbx_seq_one_letter_code
_entity_poly.pdbx_strand_id
1 'polypeptide(L)'
;MADDAETLPLDGAGQPEPASAAEGAKEEPAKKKRGRPKDANAPPKPKTPKMRVTAPARERLRIERPELAADLKGMMAALNEIWEQVPQEEKDKMEQEFQKEMEIWQPKWEAYKKTDSFKEFKCLKQDYLDRKEKRKFLKAAAKTAPKKPKSGYMLFSGEMRDKVKEEVMSAGGSLGDIGRRIADLWKELPESKKAEYDEISQAQKEEFRVKFAEYTKTDDFKVFQTNKAKMEGKHELRKLLLNTHKEAPDRPKNAFALFKAKHLKQAMEEHKGASAGELSKIVSDMWKKAEAEERASFEQEAAALKKEYLQKVADFKRKQVYVHFLQKRVVVRTKENRRVNLNDMPKKPKSVYALFRDDIKDEVPKGKGEGKGMSFVKNKFADMNDDEKKKYMEKEAELKQQYNEEVKTYKEGERYKEFEKTTGKIKREMKNEAMKVMALKYAAPPEPPKSPFAIFVGEKRRMSEEPNDSNGAPPKKKSREEAKAEVAKFKEEWAKLDKATKKEYEDKRKERFNEWKEQVKAHMDKQEWKDYVEEAKMLKVPVKNLLSKKKLAFKKLKNGMKVQPLPEKPDSLPTKPPSAQRIFFSEKRKEVEDSSKLLEMWGALPDEERKAYEVKEQDLLEKYREGVQAFETSDEGKEYLKKLKQVRKSNAMAQAKDKYLTGMPKKPKGAIQLFLHEKVKDLKKAKPDLKGPDLKNELRELWNTCQEEEKKTYQDKADMLMGAYEESLKEFRETENFKKYAAEVRKLSKKKPGGGGKGKGKGKPKKDKGPKGPEAPESMPKRPRNAMQLFMAQNKGGGNLKAQSAAWTELGAEGQKKYIEEAKELSEKYEQDMIDFRKSGEGKKYLRLKAAAAKKARVNTVREKYLGKDDAPKPPPPAPGAYQVFVQEKRPTLLTGGKNLGAVAKELSQLWGTYSEEERKPFEARAAELKADFDEKMKAYKSSDAYIKFEKAQRAILKKPKAKTPEVKKSKKPKPTKPKAKAKAKGKAKAKAKAKARGRPGKKEKKEASASDSDVMGSDSDIDSSSSSSDSD
;
A
#
# COMPACT_ATOMS: atom_id res chain seq x y z
N MET A 1 -22.78 45.93 -84.63
CA MET A 1 -21.71 46.53 -85.44
C MET A 1 -20.43 46.34 -84.69
N ALA A 2 -19.36 45.89 -85.37
CA ALA A 2 -17.95 45.94 -84.98
C ALA A 2 -17.55 45.27 -83.63
N ASP A 3 -16.55 44.40 -83.52
CA ASP A 3 -15.12 44.54 -83.91
C ASP A 3 -14.47 45.71 -83.13
N ASP A 4 -13.28 45.66 -82.51
CA ASP A 4 -12.39 44.56 -82.09
C ASP A 4 -11.50 45.13 -80.92
N ALA A 5 -10.66 44.42 -80.15
CA ALA A 5 -10.12 43.07 -80.29
C ALA A 5 -9.82 42.38 -78.92
N GLU A 6 -8.94 41.38 -78.96
CA GLU A 6 -8.62 40.36 -77.96
C GLU A 6 -7.66 40.80 -76.81
N THR A 7 -7.59 40.14 -75.65
CA THR A 7 -7.94 38.74 -75.29
C THR A 7 -8.79 38.63 -74.00
N LEU A 8 -9.69 37.64 -73.92
CA LEU A 8 -10.85 37.54 -73.01
C LEU A 8 -11.01 36.12 -72.38
N PRO A 9 -11.95 35.84 -71.43
CA PRO A 9 -12.21 36.55 -70.17
C PRO A 9 -12.62 35.64 -68.95
N LEU A 10 -12.86 36.31 -67.81
CA LEU A 10 -13.82 36.15 -66.68
C LEU A 10 -14.95 35.06 -66.79
N ASP A 11 -15.63 34.57 -65.74
CA ASP A 11 -15.95 35.12 -64.39
C ASP A 11 -16.48 34.00 -63.42
N GLY A 12 -16.73 34.30 -62.13
CA GLY A 12 -17.86 33.70 -61.38
C GLY A 12 -17.66 32.93 -60.04
N ALA A 13 -18.27 33.49 -58.98
CA ALA A 13 -18.87 32.85 -57.78
C ALA A 13 -18.00 32.17 -56.68
N GLY A 14 -18.39 32.35 -55.41
CA GLY A 14 -17.65 31.89 -54.23
C GLY A 14 -18.41 31.00 -53.23
N GLN A 15 -17.65 30.10 -52.59
CA GLN A 15 -18.03 29.06 -51.58
C GLN A 15 -18.92 27.90 -52.09
N PRO A 16 -18.87 26.68 -51.47
CA PRO A 16 -18.21 26.28 -50.21
C PRO A 16 -17.30 25.02 -50.29
N GLU A 17 -16.81 24.52 -49.14
CA GLU A 17 -16.28 23.14 -49.03
C GLU A 17 -17.35 22.07 -49.32
N PRO A 18 -16.95 20.92 -49.91
CA PRO A 18 -17.67 19.66 -49.75
C PRO A 18 -16.80 18.52 -49.19
N ALA A 19 -17.42 17.70 -48.33
CA ALA A 19 -16.78 16.58 -47.65
C ALA A 19 -17.01 15.22 -48.37
N SER A 20 -16.08 14.29 -48.12
CA SER A 20 -16.35 12.87 -47.82
C SER A 20 -17.18 12.00 -48.79
N ALA A 21 -16.49 11.08 -49.48
CA ALA A 21 -16.89 9.67 -49.58
C ALA A 21 -15.73 8.81 -49.00
N ALA A 22 -15.87 7.90 -48.01
CA ALA A 22 -16.73 6.70 -47.91
C ALA A 22 -16.42 5.67 -49.01
N GLU A 23 -16.11 4.39 -48.75
CA GLU A 23 -16.08 3.59 -47.51
C GLU A 23 -15.23 2.30 -47.73
N GLY A 24 -14.77 1.63 -46.66
CA GLY A 24 -14.78 0.14 -46.67
C GLY A 24 -13.48 -0.67 -46.65
N ALA A 25 -12.31 -0.16 -47.02
CA ALA A 25 -11.06 -0.96 -46.97
C ALA A 25 -10.52 -1.08 -45.53
N LYS A 26 -10.93 -2.14 -44.80
CA LYS A 26 -10.26 -2.54 -43.56
C LYS A 26 -8.87 -3.09 -43.90
N GLU A 27 -7.82 -2.35 -43.58
CA GLU A 27 -6.48 -2.95 -43.46
C GLU A 27 -6.57 -4.19 -42.56
N GLU A 28 -6.28 -5.38 -43.10
CA GLU A 28 -6.09 -6.56 -42.27
C GLU A 28 -4.96 -6.25 -41.27
N PRO A 29 -5.16 -6.46 -39.95
CA PRO A 29 -4.10 -6.20 -38.98
C PRO A 29 -2.90 -7.10 -39.29
N ALA A 30 -1.83 -6.48 -39.82
CA ALA A 30 -0.69 -7.15 -40.44
C ALA A 30 -0.31 -8.45 -39.72
N LYS A 31 -0.52 -9.58 -40.43
CA LYS A 31 -0.39 -10.94 -39.88
C LYS A 31 0.96 -11.08 -39.16
N LYS A 32 0.92 -11.23 -37.82
CA LYS A 32 2.11 -11.29 -36.96
C LYS A 32 3.10 -12.32 -37.52
N LYS A 33 4.21 -11.84 -38.11
CA LYS A 33 5.23 -12.69 -38.75
C LYS A 33 5.64 -13.81 -37.79
N ARG A 34 5.32 -15.06 -38.14
CA ARG A 34 5.62 -16.24 -37.33
C ARG A 34 7.13 -16.45 -37.30
N GLY A 35 7.76 -16.36 -36.12
CA GLY A 35 9.19 -16.65 -35.98
C GLY A 35 9.86 -15.91 -34.82
N ARG A 36 11.20 -15.97 -34.82
CA ARG A 36 12.06 -15.12 -33.97
C ARG A 36 11.93 -13.67 -34.45
N PRO A 37 11.78 -12.67 -33.57
CA PRO A 37 11.84 -11.27 -33.96
C PRO A 37 13.11 -10.98 -34.75
N LYS A 38 12.96 -10.29 -35.89
CA LYS A 38 14.02 -9.63 -36.65
C LYS A 38 13.82 -8.13 -36.45
N ASP A 39 14.90 -7.37 -36.33
CA ASP A 39 14.82 -5.91 -36.43
C ASP A 39 14.94 -5.53 -37.92
N ALA A 40 14.17 -4.54 -38.36
CA ALA A 40 14.26 -3.95 -39.69
C ALA A 40 15.35 -2.86 -39.75
N ASN A 41 15.66 -2.23 -38.62
CA ASN A 41 16.61 -1.11 -38.49
C ASN A 41 18.05 -1.60 -38.26
N ALA A 42 18.27 -2.92 -38.14
CA ALA A 42 19.60 -3.49 -37.97
C ALA A 42 20.34 -3.52 -39.32
N PRO A 43 21.56 -2.94 -39.43
CA PRO A 43 22.38 -3.08 -40.63
C PRO A 43 22.56 -4.55 -41.01
N PRO A 44 22.20 -4.97 -42.24
CA PRO A 44 22.32 -6.36 -42.65
C PRO A 44 23.78 -6.78 -42.64
N LYS A 45 24.09 -7.94 -42.03
CA LYS A 45 25.46 -8.46 -42.04
C LYS A 45 25.84 -8.81 -43.50
N PRO A 46 27.05 -8.45 -43.97
CA PRO A 46 27.62 -8.95 -45.22
C PRO A 46 27.43 -10.46 -45.38
N LYS A 47 27.09 -10.89 -46.60
CA LYS A 47 27.04 -12.32 -46.95
C LYS A 47 28.48 -12.82 -47.03
N THR A 48 28.80 -13.90 -46.32
CA THR A 48 30.11 -14.58 -46.44
C THR A 48 30.31 -15.07 -47.89
N PRO A 49 31.55 -15.29 -48.36
CA PRO A 49 31.83 -15.77 -49.72
C PRO A 49 30.98 -16.99 -50.10
N LYS A 50 30.97 -18.01 -49.25
CA LYS A 50 30.11 -19.19 -49.41
C LYS A 50 28.62 -18.85 -49.51
N MET A 51 28.10 -17.89 -48.76
CA MET A 51 26.70 -17.45 -48.84
C MET A 51 26.39 -16.59 -50.07
N ARG A 52 27.39 -15.98 -50.71
CA ARG A 52 27.22 -15.25 -51.98
C ARG A 52 27.05 -16.24 -53.14
N VAL A 53 27.86 -17.29 -53.21
CA VAL A 53 27.78 -18.35 -54.22
C VAL A 53 26.60 -19.30 -53.98
N THR A 54 26.42 -19.79 -52.75
CA THR A 54 25.40 -20.82 -52.47
C THR A 54 23.96 -20.27 -52.45
N ALA A 55 23.74 -18.97 -52.28
CA ALA A 55 22.38 -18.41 -52.31
C ALA A 55 21.70 -18.48 -53.71
N PRO A 56 22.32 -18.04 -54.82
CA PRO A 56 21.76 -18.24 -56.16
C PRO A 56 21.78 -19.72 -56.56
N ALA A 57 22.85 -20.47 -56.25
CA ALA A 57 22.90 -21.91 -56.51
C ALA A 57 21.77 -22.67 -55.80
N ARG A 58 21.34 -22.23 -54.61
CA ARG A 58 20.21 -22.82 -53.89
C ARG A 58 18.89 -22.63 -54.62
N GLU A 59 18.67 -21.50 -55.27
CA GLU A 59 17.43 -21.28 -56.02
C GLU A 59 17.45 -22.05 -57.34
N ARG A 60 18.61 -22.12 -58.02
CA ARG A 60 18.83 -23.00 -59.18
C ARG A 60 18.55 -24.47 -58.84
N LEU A 61 19.19 -25.01 -57.80
CA LEU A 61 18.93 -26.38 -57.31
C LEU A 61 17.48 -26.61 -56.86
N ARG A 62 16.75 -25.57 -56.43
CA ARG A 62 15.31 -25.67 -56.07
C ARG A 62 14.41 -25.80 -57.30
N ILE A 63 14.87 -25.33 -58.45
CA ILE A 63 14.19 -25.42 -59.76
C ILE A 63 14.61 -26.72 -60.48
N GLU A 64 15.92 -27.01 -60.52
CA GLU A 64 16.52 -28.18 -61.19
C GLU A 64 16.28 -29.50 -60.45
N ARG A 65 16.25 -29.48 -59.12
CA ARG A 65 16.04 -30.66 -58.25
C ARG A 65 14.97 -30.37 -57.20
N PRO A 66 13.68 -30.27 -57.59
CA PRO A 66 12.59 -29.95 -56.66
C PRO A 66 12.43 -30.96 -55.52
N GLU A 67 12.87 -32.21 -55.70
CA GLU A 67 12.92 -33.23 -54.63
C GLU A 67 13.86 -32.83 -53.48
N LEU A 68 15.01 -32.23 -53.80
CA LEU A 68 15.95 -31.68 -52.79
C LEU A 68 15.40 -30.44 -52.08
N ALA A 69 14.29 -29.84 -52.55
CA ALA A 69 13.61 -28.80 -51.79
C ALA A 69 12.98 -29.34 -50.49
N ALA A 70 12.67 -30.64 -50.44
CA ALA A 70 12.22 -31.33 -49.23
C ALA A 70 13.41 -31.81 -48.37
N ASP A 71 14.45 -32.38 -48.98
CA ASP A 71 15.66 -32.79 -48.24
C ASP A 71 16.69 -31.65 -48.09
N LEU A 72 16.59 -30.94 -46.97
CA LEU A 72 17.60 -29.95 -46.58
C LEU A 72 19.02 -30.52 -46.41
N LYS A 73 19.21 -31.82 -46.16
CA LYS A 73 20.54 -32.41 -45.97
C LYS A 73 21.23 -32.57 -47.33
N GLY A 74 20.57 -33.22 -48.29
CA GLY A 74 21.01 -33.32 -49.68
C GLY A 74 21.19 -31.96 -50.36
N MET A 75 20.26 -31.02 -50.15
CA MET A 75 20.43 -29.64 -50.64
C MET A 75 21.69 -28.97 -50.08
N MET A 76 22.02 -29.18 -48.80
CA MET A 76 23.24 -28.62 -48.21
C MET A 76 24.51 -29.34 -48.67
N ALA A 77 24.44 -30.63 -49.05
CA ALA A 77 25.55 -31.37 -49.64
C ALA A 77 25.89 -30.84 -51.04
N ALA A 78 24.90 -30.74 -51.94
CA ALA A 78 25.08 -30.17 -53.27
C ALA A 78 25.57 -28.70 -53.23
N LEU A 79 25.14 -27.91 -52.24
CA LEU A 79 25.66 -26.55 -52.03
C LEU A 79 27.08 -26.50 -51.44
N ASN A 80 27.56 -27.57 -50.80
CA ASN A 80 28.97 -27.67 -50.40
C ASN A 80 29.85 -28.04 -51.60
N GLU A 81 29.42 -29.00 -52.41
CA GLU A 81 30.08 -29.43 -53.65
C GLU A 81 30.26 -28.25 -54.64
N ILE A 82 29.19 -27.48 -54.88
CA ILE A 82 29.26 -26.25 -55.70
C ILE A 82 30.22 -25.20 -55.11
N TRP A 83 30.40 -25.17 -53.79
CA TRP A 83 31.38 -24.26 -53.16
C TRP A 83 32.82 -24.79 -53.26
N GLU A 84 33.01 -26.11 -53.23
CA GLU A 84 34.30 -26.75 -53.40
C GLU A 84 34.84 -26.54 -54.82
N GLN A 85 33.98 -26.62 -55.84
CA GLN A 85 34.28 -26.38 -57.25
C GLN A 85 34.71 -24.94 -57.61
N VAL A 86 34.46 -23.92 -56.77
CA VAL A 86 34.88 -22.53 -57.05
C VAL A 86 36.42 -22.41 -56.98
N PRO A 87 37.10 -21.77 -57.95
CA PRO A 87 38.55 -21.56 -57.91
C PRO A 87 39.03 -20.85 -56.63
N GLN A 88 40.23 -21.21 -56.15
CA GLN A 88 40.75 -20.65 -54.89
C GLN A 88 40.96 -19.13 -54.98
N GLU A 89 41.42 -18.62 -56.13
CA GLU A 89 41.53 -17.17 -56.34
C GLU A 89 40.20 -16.42 -56.20
N GLU A 90 39.09 -17.01 -56.67
CA GLU A 90 37.76 -16.40 -56.54
C GLU A 90 37.27 -16.45 -55.09
N LYS A 91 37.56 -17.55 -54.37
CA LYS A 91 37.31 -17.66 -52.92
C LYS A 91 38.06 -16.56 -52.16
N ASP A 92 39.33 -16.31 -52.50
CA ASP A 92 40.17 -15.31 -51.84
C ASP A 92 39.77 -13.87 -52.20
N LYS A 93 39.44 -13.59 -53.48
CA LYS A 93 38.87 -12.30 -53.93
C LYS A 93 37.56 -11.99 -53.18
N MET A 94 36.64 -12.96 -53.10
CA MET A 94 35.38 -12.81 -52.35
C MET A 94 35.60 -12.65 -50.83
N GLU A 95 36.61 -13.29 -50.25
CA GLU A 95 36.96 -13.12 -48.84
C GLU A 95 37.51 -11.71 -48.58
N GLN A 96 38.37 -11.17 -49.45
CA GLN A 96 38.85 -9.78 -49.35
C GLN A 96 37.69 -8.76 -49.44
N GLU A 97 36.75 -8.94 -50.37
CA GLU A 97 35.53 -8.13 -50.43
C GLU A 97 34.69 -8.24 -49.16
N PHE A 98 34.52 -9.47 -48.63
CA PHE A 98 33.79 -9.71 -47.40
C PHE A 98 34.45 -9.03 -46.19
N GLN A 99 35.79 -9.03 -46.10
CA GLN A 99 36.51 -8.32 -45.04
C GLN A 99 36.32 -6.79 -45.16
N LYS A 100 36.47 -6.21 -46.37
CA LYS A 100 36.19 -4.78 -46.62
C LYS A 100 34.75 -4.39 -46.25
N GLU A 101 33.76 -5.20 -46.64
CA GLU A 101 32.36 -5.00 -46.24
C GLU A 101 32.14 -5.17 -44.72
N MET A 102 32.85 -6.11 -44.08
CA MET A 102 32.79 -6.32 -42.64
C MET A 102 33.41 -5.15 -41.87
N GLU A 103 34.51 -4.57 -42.34
CA GLU A 103 35.12 -3.34 -41.79
C GLU A 103 34.17 -2.15 -41.89
N ILE A 104 33.42 -2.01 -43.00
CA ILE A 104 32.38 -0.98 -43.16
C ILE A 104 31.15 -1.29 -42.28
N TRP A 105 30.80 -2.57 -42.10
CA TRP A 105 29.63 -2.99 -41.31
C TRP A 105 29.86 -2.91 -39.81
N GLN A 106 31.06 -3.21 -39.31
CA GLN A 106 31.40 -3.15 -37.88
C GLN A 106 31.05 -1.81 -37.21
N PRO A 107 31.50 -0.63 -37.69
CA PRO A 107 31.16 0.66 -37.09
C PRO A 107 29.67 1.00 -37.25
N LYS A 108 29.03 0.65 -38.38
CA LYS A 108 27.58 0.80 -38.57
C LYS A 108 26.80 -0.04 -37.54
N TRP A 109 27.25 -1.26 -37.25
CA TRP A 109 26.69 -2.15 -36.23
C TRP A 109 26.95 -1.64 -34.80
N GLU A 110 28.13 -1.09 -34.51
CA GLU A 110 28.49 -0.46 -33.24
C GLU A 110 27.65 0.81 -32.97
N ALA A 111 27.44 1.65 -33.97
CA ALA A 111 26.54 2.80 -33.91
C ALA A 111 25.10 2.33 -33.65
N TYR A 112 24.61 1.36 -34.42
CA TYR A 112 23.28 0.77 -34.22
C TYR A 112 23.08 0.17 -32.81
N LYS A 113 24.09 -0.51 -32.22
CA LYS A 113 24.02 -0.99 -30.82
C LYS A 113 23.75 0.12 -29.80
N LYS A 114 24.14 1.37 -30.08
CA LYS A 114 23.92 2.53 -29.19
C LYS A 114 22.50 3.11 -29.34
N THR A 115 21.83 2.87 -30.47
CA THR A 115 20.47 3.38 -30.74
C THR A 115 19.41 2.80 -29.81
N ASP A 116 18.32 3.54 -29.61
CA ASP A 116 17.17 3.05 -28.84
C ASP A 116 16.44 1.89 -29.53
N SER A 117 16.40 1.85 -30.87
CA SER A 117 15.88 0.72 -31.67
C SER A 117 16.47 -0.61 -31.21
N PHE A 118 17.80 -0.69 -31.03
CA PHE A 118 18.46 -1.90 -30.55
C PHE A 118 18.05 -2.29 -29.11
N LYS A 119 17.82 -1.31 -28.23
CA LYS A 119 17.33 -1.54 -26.86
C LYS A 119 15.90 -2.10 -26.88
N GLU A 120 15.05 -1.59 -27.76
CA GLU A 120 13.68 -2.06 -27.95
C GLU A 120 13.65 -3.48 -28.53
N PHE A 121 14.48 -3.75 -29.55
CA PHE A 121 14.65 -5.09 -30.11
C PHE A 121 15.18 -6.09 -29.07
N LYS A 122 16.14 -5.70 -28.22
CA LYS A 122 16.61 -6.52 -27.09
C LYS A 122 15.46 -6.87 -26.14
N CYS A 123 14.55 -5.93 -25.87
CA CYS A 123 13.33 -6.19 -25.11
C CYS A 123 12.36 -7.14 -25.82
N LEU A 124 12.08 -6.92 -27.11
CA LEU A 124 11.20 -7.77 -27.90
C LEU A 124 11.72 -9.21 -28.03
N LYS A 125 13.04 -9.36 -28.21
CA LYS A 125 13.77 -10.64 -28.24
C LYS A 125 13.71 -11.36 -26.90
N GLN A 126 13.85 -10.65 -25.77
CA GLN A 126 13.69 -11.24 -24.44
C GLN A 126 12.24 -11.68 -24.18
N ASP A 127 11.24 -10.85 -24.51
CA ASP A 127 9.82 -11.20 -24.44
C ASP A 127 9.47 -12.41 -25.33
N TYR A 128 10.18 -12.63 -26.44
CA TYR A 128 10.05 -13.84 -27.26
C TYR A 128 10.68 -15.07 -26.59
N LEU A 129 11.87 -14.93 -25.99
CA LEU A 129 12.53 -16.01 -25.25
C LEU A 129 11.69 -16.43 -24.04
N ASP A 130 11.17 -15.49 -23.25
CA ASP A 130 10.31 -15.74 -22.09
C ASP A 130 8.99 -16.43 -22.52
N ARG A 131 8.42 -16.05 -23.67
CA ARG A 131 7.28 -16.77 -24.29
C ARG A 131 7.65 -18.19 -24.74
N LYS A 132 8.84 -18.42 -25.31
CA LYS A 132 9.34 -19.76 -25.69
C LYS A 132 9.59 -20.64 -24.45
N GLU A 133 10.16 -20.07 -23.39
CA GLU A 133 10.38 -20.69 -22.08
C GLU A 133 9.04 -21.11 -21.45
N LYS A 134 8.05 -20.19 -21.43
CA LYS A 134 6.67 -20.48 -20.97
C LYS A 134 5.98 -21.56 -21.80
N ARG A 135 6.15 -21.56 -23.13
CA ARG A 135 5.59 -22.61 -24.01
C ARG A 135 6.23 -23.98 -23.75
N LYS A 136 7.55 -24.04 -23.56
CA LYS A 136 8.25 -25.29 -23.16
C LYS A 136 7.73 -25.81 -21.82
N PHE A 137 7.65 -24.93 -20.81
CA PHE A 137 7.12 -25.27 -19.49
C PHE A 137 5.68 -25.81 -19.54
N LEU A 138 4.79 -25.15 -20.29
CA LEU A 138 3.41 -25.63 -20.46
C LEU A 138 3.33 -26.94 -21.25
N LYS A 139 4.22 -27.20 -22.23
CA LYS A 139 4.27 -28.49 -22.95
C LYS A 139 4.78 -29.62 -22.05
N ALA A 140 5.73 -29.34 -21.15
CA ALA A 140 6.20 -30.33 -20.17
C ALA A 140 5.10 -30.69 -19.16
N ALA A 141 4.42 -29.69 -18.58
CA ALA A 141 3.30 -29.91 -17.67
C ALA A 141 2.08 -30.57 -18.33
N ALA A 142 1.87 -30.37 -19.64
CA ALA A 142 0.84 -31.06 -20.40
C ALA A 142 1.14 -32.55 -20.66
N LYS A 143 2.30 -33.08 -20.23
CA LYS A 143 2.56 -34.53 -20.19
C LYS A 143 1.92 -35.20 -18.97
N THR A 144 1.92 -34.53 -17.81
CA THR A 144 1.38 -35.09 -16.55
C THR A 144 -0.06 -34.66 -16.27
N ALA A 145 -0.54 -33.58 -16.90
CA ALA A 145 -1.93 -33.16 -16.78
C ALA A 145 -2.87 -33.95 -17.72
N PRO A 146 -4.10 -34.29 -17.28
CA PRO A 146 -5.11 -34.91 -18.15
C PRO A 146 -5.32 -34.14 -19.46
N LYS A 147 -5.48 -34.88 -20.56
CA LYS A 147 -5.73 -34.29 -21.89
C LYS A 147 -7.12 -33.67 -21.92
N LYS A 148 -7.25 -32.48 -22.52
CA LYS A 148 -8.56 -31.83 -22.70
C LYS A 148 -9.43 -32.64 -23.66
N PRO A 149 -10.75 -32.69 -23.44
CA PRO A 149 -11.69 -33.35 -24.33
C PRO A 149 -11.70 -32.68 -25.70
N LYS A 150 -11.98 -33.47 -26.75
CA LYS A 150 -12.21 -32.96 -28.10
C LYS A 150 -13.61 -32.33 -28.17
N SER A 151 -13.78 -31.28 -28.98
CA SER A 151 -15.11 -30.76 -29.35
C SER A 151 -15.84 -31.76 -30.25
N GLY A 152 -17.17 -31.71 -30.40
CA GLY A 152 -17.90 -32.58 -31.35
C GLY A 152 -17.31 -32.53 -32.75
N TYR A 153 -17.11 -31.32 -33.28
CA TYR A 153 -16.38 -31.10 -34.54
C TYR A 153 -14.97 -31.72 -34.58
N MET A 154 -14.22 -31.77 -33.46
CA MET A 154 -12.88 -32.37 -33.42
C MET A 154 -12.89 -33.90 -33.30
N LEU A 155 -14.00 -34.50 -32.88
CA LEU A 155 -14.21 -35.95 -32.88
C LEU A 155 -14.51 -36.39 -34.32
N PHE A 156 -15.52 -35.76 -34.94
CA PHE A 156 -15.82 -35.89 -36.36
C PHE A 156 -14.61 -35.61 -37.27
N SER A 157 -13.84 -34.53 -37.01
CA SER A 157 -12.60 -34.24 -37.74
C SER A 157 -11.44 -35.19 -37.39
N GLY A 158 -11.63 -36.15 -36.49
CA GLY A 158 -10.72 -37.26 -36.29
C GLY A 158 -11.08 -38.38 -37.27
N GLU A 159 -12.32 -38.86 -37.20
CA GLU A 159 -12.86 -39.96 -38.01
C GLU A 159 -12.86 -39.66 -39.51
N MET A 160 -13.33 -38.47 -39.91
CA MET A 160 -13.39 -38.09 -41.33
C MET A 160 -12.03 -37.63 -41.86
N ARG A 161 -11.03 -37.39 -41.01
CA ARG A 161 -9.74 -36.87 -41.47
C ARG A 161 -8.92 -37.89 -42.23
N ASP A 162 -9.01 -39.17 -41.89
CA ASP A 162 -8.23 -40.18 -42.60
C ASP A 162 -8.87 -40.51 -43.97
N LYS A 163 -10.21 -40.61 -44.04
CA LYS A 163 -10.98 -40.69 -45.30
C LYS A 163 -10.73 -39.49 -46.23
N VAL A 164 -10.93 -38.27 -45.72
CA VAL A 164 -10.71 -37.04 -46.50
C VAL A 164 -9.22 -36.82 -46.82
N LYS A 165 -8.30 -37.36 -46.01
CA LYS A 165 -6.87 -37.35 -46.36
C LYS A 165 -6.59 -38.26 -47.56
N GLU A 166 -7.19 -39.44 -47.65
CA GLU A 166 -7.02 -40.32 -48.81
C GLU A 166 -7.63 -39.71 -50.07
N GLU A 167 -8.85 -39.16 -50.00
CA GLU A 167 -9.51 -38.43 -51.09
C GLU A 167 -8.68 -37.22 -51.57
N VAL A 168 -8.24 -36.35 -50.65
CA VAL A 168 -7.56 -35.10 -51.02
C VAL A 168 -6.10 -35.34 -51.39
N MET A 169 -5.41 -36.32 -50.80
CA MET A 169 -4.03 -36.65 -51.19
C MET A 169 -3.97 -37.38 -52.54
N SER A 170 -4.95 -38.23 -52.87
CA SER A 170 -5.06 -38.84 -54.20
C SER A 170 -5.43 -37.80 -55.27
N ALA A 171 -6.21 -36.77 -54.92
CA ALA A 171 -6.46 -35.59 -55.74
C ALA A 171 -5.31 -34.54 -55.73
N GLY A 172 -4.14 -34.83 -55.14
CA GLY A 172 -2.97 -33.93 -55.12
C GLY A 172 -3.11 -32.66 -54.26
N GLY A 173 -4.16 -32.55 -53.44
CA GLY A 173 -4.46 -31.40 -52.60
C GLY A 173 -3.64 -31.31 -51.31
N SER A 174 -3.59 -30.12 -50.70
CA SER A 174 -2.74 -29.89 -49.53
C SER A 174 -3.40 -30.27 -48.20
N LEU A 175 -2.59 -30.36 -47.14
CA LEU A 175 -3.04 -30.45 -45.74
C LEU A 175 -4.01 -29.34 -45.30
N GLY A 176 -4.03 -28.19 -46.00
CA GLY A 176 -5.02 -27.13 -45.77
C GLY A 176 -6.39 -27.43 -46.38
N ASP A 177 -6.42 -28.22 -47.46
CA ASP A 177 -7.62 -28.55 -48.23
C ASP A 177 -8.38 -29.72 -47.60
N ILE A 178 -7.65 -30.69 -47.02
CA ILE A 178 -8.20 -31.68 -46.08
C ILE A 178 -9.02 -30.97 -45.00
N GLY A 179 -8.47 -29.91 -44.40
CA GLY A 179 -9.13 -29.14 -43.34
C GLY A 179 -10.35 -28.34 -43.81
N ARG A 180 -10.39 -27.90 -45.07
CA ARG A 180 -11.57 -27.26 -45.68
C ARG A 180 -12.66 -28.29 -45.93
N ARG A 181 -12.34 -29.39 -46.61
CA ARG A 181 -13.29 -30.45 -46.96
C ARG A 181 -13.97 -31.06 -45.73
N ILE A 182 -13.23 -31.28 -44.63
CA ILE A 182 -13.83 -31.69 -43.33
C ILE A 182 -14.77 -30.62 -42.76
N ALA A 183 -14.44 -29.34 -42.89
CA ALA A 183 -15.28 -28.25 -42.40
C ALA A 183 -16.56 -28.09 -43.22
N ASP A 184 -16.54 -28.44 -44.50
CA ASP A 184 -17.70 -28.41 -45.39
C ASP A 184 -18.60 -29.65 -45.16
N LEU A 185 -18.01 -30.85 -45.04
CA LEU A 185 -18.72 -32.06 -44.60
C LEU A 185 -19.39 -31.90 -43.23
N TRP A 186 -18.77 -31.15 -42.31
CA TRP A 186 -19.41 -30.82 -41.03
C TRP A 186 -20.58 -29.83 -41.17
N LYS A 187 -20.59 -28.93 -42.16
CA LYS A 187 -21.77 -28.08 -42.42
C LYS A 187 -22.92 -28.91 -42.96
N GLU A 188 -22.62 -29.77 -43.94
CA GLU A 188 -23.55 -30.67 -44.64
C GLU A 188 -24.16 -31.74 -43.72
N LEU A 189 -23.44 -32.13 -42.65
CA LEU A 189 -23.91 -33.12 -41.69
C LEU A 189 -25.28 -32.73 -41.07
N PRO A 190 -26.27 -33.62 -40.99
CA PRO A 190 -27.56 -33.32 -40.36
C PRO A 190 -27.39 -32.98 -38.87
N GLU A 191 -28.26 -32.10 -38.36
CA GLU A 191 -28.19 -31.60 -36.97
C GLU A 191 -28.28 -32.73 -35.92
N SER A 192 -28.99 -33.82 -36.24
CA SER A 192 -29.02 -35.04 -35.41
C SER A 192 -27.62 -35.62 -35.19
N LYS A 193 -26.80 -35.77 -36.25
CA LYS A 193 -25.45 -36.33 -36.14
C LYS A 193 -24.50 -35.34 -35.45
N LYS A 194 -24.68 -34.04 -35.65
CA LYS A 194 -23.95 -33.01 -34.89
C LYS A 194 -24.24 -33.09 -33.39
N ALA A 195 -25.51 -33.32 -33.02
CA ALA A 195 -25.92 -33.50 -31.63
C ALA A 195 -25.26 -34.74 -31.00
N GLU A 196 -25.26 -35.90 -31.67
CA GLU A 196 -24.55 -37.11 -31.20
C GLU A 196 -23.06 -36.83 -30.88
N TYR A 197 -22.34 -36.17 -31.80
CA TYR A 197 -20.94 -35.79 -31.57
C TYR A 197 -20.76 -34.78 -30.42
N ASP A 198 -21.71 -33.86 -30.22
CA ASP A 198 -21.67 -32.91 -29.11
C ASP A 198 -22.08 -33.53 -27.76
N GLU A 199 -22.89 -34.60 -27.75
CA GLU A 199 -23.17 -35.43 -26.57
C GLU A 199 -21.94 -36.24 -26.16
N ILE A 200 -21.27 -36.93 -27.09
CA ILE A 200 -19.98 -37.61 -26.84
C ILE A 200 -18.94 -36.59 -26.33
N SER A 201 -18.90 -35.40 -26.93
CA SER A 201 -18.05 -34.30 -26.46
C SER A 201 -18.45 -33.78 -25.06
N GLN A 202 -19.71 -33.90 -24.64
CA GLN A 202 -20.17 -33.55 -23.29
C GLN A 202 -19.81 -34.63 -22.27
N ALA A 203 -19.99 -35.92 -22.58
CA ALA A 203 -19.54 -37.03 -21.75
C ALA A 203 -18.03 -36.94 -21.46
N GLN A 204 -17.21 -36.78 -22.50
CA GLN A 204 -15.76 -36.58 -22.37
C GLN A 204 -15.39 -35.30 -21.57
N LYS A 205 -16.24 -34.25 -21.59
CA LYS A 205 -16.03 -33.05 -20.76
C LYS A 205 -16.28 -33.33 -19.29
N GLU A 206 -17.32 -34.08 -18.93
CA GLU A 206 -17.58 -34.40 -17.52
C GLU A 206 -16.56 -35.40 -16.97
N GLU A 207 -16.18 -36.44 -17.71
CA GLU A 207 -15.05 -37.30 -17.37
C GLU A 207 -13.76 -36.50 -17.12
N PHE A 208 -13.42 -35.59 -18.05
CA PHE A 208 -12.26 -34.72 -17.88
C PHE A 208 -12.40 -33.82 -16.65
N ARG A 209 -13.59 -33.36 -16.28
CA ARG A 209 -13.80 -32.54 -15.08
C ARG A 209 -13.57 -33.33 -13.80
N VAL A 210 -13.95 -34.61 -13.75
CA VAL A 210 -13.65 -35.53 -12.63
C VAL A 210 -12.13 -35.79 -12.57
N LYS A 211 -11.54 -36.34 -13.63
CA LYS A 211 -10.11 -36.66 -13.74
C LYS A 211 -9.21 -35.43 -13.49
N PHE A 212 -9.62 -34.24 -13.92
CA PHE A 212 -8.92 -32.99 -13.64
C PHE A 212 -9.14 -32.47 -12.21
N ALA A 213 -10.31 -32.70 -11.60
CA ALA A 213 -10.54 -32.35 -10.19
C ALA A 213 -9.66 -33.20 -9.26
N GLU A 214 -9.49 -34.49 -9.54
CA GLU A 214 -8.53 -35.37 -8.88
C GLU A 214 -7.10 -34.87 -9.05
N TYR A 215 -6.66 -34.66 -10.31
CA TYR A 215 -5.34 -34.13 -10.61
C TYR A 215 -5.04 -32.79 -9.90
N THR A 216 -6.05 -31.93 -9.65
CA THR A 216 -5.84 -30.68 -8.91
C THR A 216 -5.58 -30.86 -7.41
N LYS A 217 -5.83 -32.05 -6.85
CA LYS A 217 -5.49 -32.43 -5.47
C LYS A 217 -4.07 -33.01 -5.36
N THR A 218 -3.60 -33.70 -6.41
CA THR A 218 -2.29 -34.35 -6.52
C THR A 218 -1.11 -33.39 -6.32
N ASP A 219 -0.02 -33.87 -5.73
CA ASP A 219 1.19 -33.07 -5.48
C ASP A 219 1.86 -32.56 -6.76
N ASP A 220 1.79 -33.30 -7.87
CA ASP A 220 2.24 -32.85 -9.20
C ASP A 220 1.64 -31.50 -9.62
N PHE A 221 0.36 -31.27 -9.32
CA PHE A 221 -0.28 -30.00 -9.62
C PHE A 221 0.23 -28.88 -8.71
N LYS A 222 0.56 -29.18 -7.44
CA LYS A 222 1.20 -28.23 -6.51
C LYS A 222 2.63 -27.90 -6.98
N VAL A 223 3.41 -28.89 -7.41
CA VAL A 223 4.74 -28.72 -8.03
C VAL A 223 4.63 -27.88 -9.31
N PHE A 224 3.63 -28.13 -10.17
CA PHE A 224 3.36 -27.30 -11.34
C PHE A 224 3.04 -25.85 -10.97
N GLN A 225 2.15 -25.59 -10.01
CA GLN A 225 1.79 -24.21 -9.62
C GLN A 225 2.96 -23.47 -8.98
N THR A 226 3.76 -24.12 -8.14
CA THR A 226 4.95 -23.50 -7.53
C THR A 226 6.02 -23.18 -8.58
N ASN A 227 6.31 -24.10 -9.50
CA ASN A 227 7.25 -23.86 -10.60
C ASN A 227 6.75 -22.78 -11.56
N LYS A 228 5.45 -22.78 -11.89
CA LYS A 228 4.80 -21.71 -12.67
C LYS A 228 4.92 -20.35 -11.98
N ALA A 229 4.75 -20.29 -10.65
CA ALA A 229 4.88 -19.06 -9.88
C ALA A 229 6.32 -18.52 -9.87
N LYS A 230 7.33 -19.39 -9.68
CA LYS A 230 8.76 -19.05 -9.82
C LYS A 230 9.08 -18.53 -11.23
N MET A 231 8.57 -19.20 -12.26
CA MET A 231 8.79 -18.80 -13.66
C MET A 231 8.14 -17.44 -14.00
N GLU A 232 6.88 -17.23 -13.60
CA GLU A 232 6.21 -15.93 -13.76
C GLU A 232 6.92 -14.82 -12.96
N GLY A 233 7.42 -15.11 -11.75
CA GLY A 233 8.24 -14.18 -10.96
C GLY A 233 9.56 -13.82 -11.65
N LYS A 234 10.28 -14.81 -12.19
CA LYS A 234 11.53 -14.65 -12.95
C LYS A 234 11.32 -13.87 -14.25
N HIS A 235 10.20 -14.03 -14.95
CA HIS A 235 9.83 -13.23 -16.14
C HIS A 235 9.43 -11.80 -15.75
N GLU A 236 8.58 -11.62 -14.73
CA GLU A 236 8.18 -10.30 -14.25
C GLU A 236 9.39 -9.49 -13.75
N LEU A 237 10.35 -10.12 -13.06
CA LEU A 237 11.58 -9.47 -12.60
C LEU A 237 12.55 -9.15 -13.75
N ARG A 238 12.74 -10.06 -14.73
CA ARG A 238 13.53 -9.79 -15.95
C ARG A 238 12.97 -8.59 -16.72
N LYS A 239 11.65 -8.55 -16.93
CA LYS A 239 10.97 -7.46 -17.62
C LYS A 239 11.01 -6.15 -16.85
N LEU A 240 10.88 -6.21 -15.52
CA LEU A 240 11.03 -5.04 -14.66
C LEU A 240 12.43 -4.43 -14.81
N LEU A 241 13.47 -5.26 -14.64
CA LEU A 241 14.87 -4.88 -14.81
C LEU A 241 15.08 -4.23 -16.18
N LEU A 242 14.68 -4.89 -17.26
CA LEU A 242 14.93 -4.42 -18.63
C LEU A 242 14.24 -3.09 -18.95
N ASN A 243 13.00 -2.88 -18.48
CA ASN A 243 12.30 -1.61 -18.63
C ASN A 243 13.00 -0.46 -17.88
N THR A 244 13.60 -0.74 -16.72
CA THR A 244 14.28 0.29 -15.90
C THR A 244 15.75 0.47 -16.26
N HIS A 245 16.37 -0.54 -16.87
CA HIS A 245 17.73 -0.46 -17.41
C HIS A 245 17.81 0.27 -18.75
N LYS A 246 16.70 0.75 -19.33
CA LYS A 246 16.73 1.71 -20.45
C LYS A 246 17.58 2.97 -20.12
N GLU A 247 17.58 3.38 -18.84
CA GLU A 247 18.31 4.55 -18.32
C GLU A 247 19.52 4.20 -17.43
N ALA A 248 19.81 2.91 -17.22
CA ALA A 248 20.88 2.51 -16.31
C ALA A 248 22.23 2.47 -17.06
N PRO A 249 23.33 2.94 -16.45
CA PRO A 249 24.66 2.77 -17.02
C PRO A 249 25.02 1.30 -17.23
N ASP A 250 25.64 0.97 -18.35
CA ASP A 250 26.23 -0.34 -18.59
C ASP A 250 27.49 -0.54 -17.73
N ARG A 251 27.80 -1.81 -17.40
CA ARG A 251 28.96 -2.14 -16.56
C ARG A 251 30.27 -1.82 -17.30
N PRO A 252 31.28 -1.26 -16.61
CA PRO A 252 32.57 -0.96 -17.21
C PRO A 252 33.32 -2.25 -17.53
N LYS A 253 34.23 -2.18 -18.50
CA LYS A 253 35.19 -3.25 -18.78
C LYS A 253 36.16 -3.35 -17.59
N ASN A 254 36.50 -4.57 -17.18
CA ASN A 254 37.56 -4.83 -16.19
C ASN A 254 38.94 -4.75 -16.88
N ALA A 255 40.04 -4.71 -16.11
CA ALA A 255 41.41 -4.65 -16.64
C ALA A 255 41.68 -5.70 -17.73
N PHE A 256 41.46 -6.98 -17.41
CA PHE A 256 41.53 -8.08 -18.39
C PHE A 256 40.57 -7.93 -19.59
N ALA A 257 39.45 -7.23 -19.46
CA ALA A 257 38.51 -7.00 -20.56
C ALA A 257 38.88 -5.78 -21.43
N LEU A 258 39.70 -4.86 -20.93
CA LEU A 258 40.38 -3.82 -21.70
C LEU A 258 41.56 -4.43 -22.46
N PHE A 259 42.45 -5.13 -21.74
CA PHE A 259 43.52 -5.95 -22.32
C PHE A 259 42.99 -6.87 -23.42
N LYS A 260 41.96 -7.68 -23.13
CA LYS A 260 41.34 -8.55 -24.13
C LYS A 260 40.73 -7.77 -25.30
N ALA A 261 40.27 -6.53 -25.14
CA ALA A 261 39.79 -5.75 -26.28
C ALA A 261 40.91 -5.23 -27.19
N LYS A 262 42.13 -5.03 -26.65
CA LYS A 262 43.34 -4.64 -27.39
C LYS A 262 43.99 -5.86 -28.04
N HIS A 263 44.39 -6.84 -27.23
CA HIS A 263 45.14 -8.03 -27.66
C HIS A 263 44.30 -9.06 -28.43
N LEU A 264 42.96 -9.02 -28.39
CA LEU A 264 42.13 -9.85 -29.29
C LEU A 264 42.16 -9.36 -30.73
N LYS A 265 42.45 -8.09 -30.99
CA LYS A 265 42.66 -7.59 -32.36
C LYS A 265 43.99 -8.09 -32.91
N GLN A 266 45.07 -7.89 -32.15
CA GLN A 266 46.41 -8.40 -32.46
C GLN A 266 46.38 -9.93 -32.68
N ALA A 267 45.78 -10.70 -31.76
CA ALA A 267 45.63 -12.14 -31.93
C ALA A 267 44.76 -12.55 -33.13
N MET A 268 43.78 -11.74 -33.57
CA MET A 268 43.02 -11.99 -34.81
C MET A 268 43.86 -11.75 -36.07
N GLU A 269 44.80 -10.80 -36.01
CA GLU A 269 45.70 -10.45 -37.12
C GLU A 269 46.87 -11.44 -37.22
N GLU A 270 47.38 -11.93 -36.08
CA GLU A 270 48.45 -12.94 -35.97
C GLU A 270 47.96 -14.36 -36.24
N HIS A 271 46.79 -14.74 -35.72
CA HIS A 271 46.20 -16.08 -35.88
C HIS A 271 44.95 -16.06 -36.76
N LYS A 272 45.11 -15.61 -38.01
CA LYS A 272 44.06 -15.64 -39.04
C LYS A 272 43.57 -17.08 -39.27
N GLY A 273 42.37 -17.38 -38.75
CA GLY A 273 41.73 -18.70 -38.85
C GLY A 273 41.47 -19.39 -37.51
N ALA A 274 42.11 -18.97 -36.41
CA ALA A 274 41.85 -19.53 -35.09
C ALA A 274 40.43 -19.19 -34.59
N SER A 275 39.79 -20.11 -33.87
CA SER A 275 38.43 -19.89 -33.38
C SER A 275 38.39 -18.80 -32.31
N ALA A 276 37.25 -18.11 -32.17
CA ALA A 276 37.06 -17.14 -31.10
C ALA A 276 37.20 -17.74 -29.68
N GLY A 277 37.19 -19.07 -29.56
CA GLY A 277 37.55 -19.82 -28.35
C GLY A 277 39.06 -19.90 -28.14
N GLU A 278 39.83 -20.33 -29.16
CA GLU A 278 41.31 -20.36 -29.11
C GLU A 278 41.91 -18.97 -28.92
N LEU A 279 41.47 -17.98 -29.71
CA LEU A 279 41.90 -16.59 -29.58
C LEU A 279 41.68 -16.05 -28.15
N SER A 280 40.61 -16.49 -27.48
CA SER A 280 40.37 -16.13 -26.08
C SER A 280 41.24 -16.89 -25.07
N LYS A 281 41.78 -18.07 -25.42
CA LYS A 281 42.77 -18.78 -24.61
C LYS A 281 44.13 -18.12 -24.76
N ILE A 282 44.58 -17.90 -26.01
CA ILE A 282 45.82 -17.20 -26.34
C ILE A 282 45.89 -15.84 -25.64
N VAL A 283 44.84 -15.01 -25.72
CA VAL A 283 44.77 -13.73 -25.00
C VAL A 283 44.70 -13.89 -23.46
N SER A 284 44.15 -15.00 -22.95
CA SER A 284 44.19 -15.29 -21.51
C SER A 284 45.58 -15.73 -21.04
N ASP A 285 46.36 -16.39 -21.89
CA ASP A 285 47.71 -16.84 -21.59
C ASP A 285 48.73 -15.72 -21.82
N MET A 286 48.50 -14.84 -22.80
CA MET A 286 49.15 -13.54 -22.89
C MET A 286 48.92 -12.73 -21.61
N TRP A 287 47.70 -12.63 -21.07
CA TRP A 287 47.48 -11.94 -19.78
C TRP A 287 48.24 -12.59 -18.61
N LYS A 288 48.43 -13.92 -18.60
CA LYS A 288 49.24 -14.63 -17.58
C LYS A 288 50.75 -14.42 -17.75
N LYS A 289 51.23 -14.17 -18.97
CA LYS A 289 52.64 -13.89 -19.28
C LYS A 289 52.99 -12.39 -19.25
N ALA A 290 52.00 -11.52 -19.44
CA ALA A 290 52.17 -10.06 -19.45
C ALA A 290 52.77 -9.52 -18.15
N GLU A 291 53.59 -8.49 -18.29
CA GLU A 291 54.37 -7.91 -17.19
C GLU A 291 53.49 -7.21 -16.15
N ALA A 292 54.01 -7.05 -14.93
CA ALA A 292 53.28 -6.42 -13.83
C ALA A 292 52.90 -4.95 -14.16
N GLU A 293 53.74 -4.24 -14.91
CA GLU A 293 53.53 -2.84 -15.29
C GLU A 293 52.42 -2.67 -16.33
N GLU A 294 52.41 -3.50 -17.39
CA GLU A 294 51.31 -3.50 -18.36
C GLU A 294 49.97 -3.80 -17.68
N ARG A 295 49.93 -4.82 -16.81
CA ARG A 295 48.73 -5.13 -16.02
C ARG A 295 48.31 -3.95 -15.14
N ALA A 296 49.25 -3.27 -14.48
CA ALA A 296 48.97 -2.11 -13.65
C ALA A 296 48.35 -0.95 -14.45
N SER A 297 48.79 -0.71 -15.69
CA SER A 297 48.18 0.31 -16.56
C SER A 297 46.69 0.02 -16.84
N PHE A 298 46.35 -1.20 -17.25
CA PHE A 298 44.96 -1.61 -17.48
C PHE A 298 44.13 -1.69 -16.19
N GLU A 299 44.75 -1.93 -15.03
CA GLU A 299 44.10 -1.86 -13.73
C GLU A 299 43.77 -0.42 -13.32
N GLN A 300 44.65 0.55 -13.60
CA GLN A 300 44.39 1.97 -13.39
C GLN A 300 43.25 2.47 -14.31
N GLU A 301 43.30 2.15 -15.61
CA GLU A 301 42.20 2.46 -16.55
C GLU A 301 40.86 1.85 -16.10
N ALA A 302 40.86 0.57 -15.72
CA ALA A 302 39.67 -0.10 -15.22
C ALA A 302 39.17 0.50 -13.89
N ALA A 303 40.07 0.96 -13.02
CA ALA A 303 39.71 1.66 -11.79
C ALA A 303 39.08 3.03 -12.08
N ALA A 304 39.58 3.79 -13.05
CA ALA A 304 39.00 5.05 -13.50
C ALA A 304 37.59 4.85 -14.09
N LEU A 305 37.43 3.93 -15.04
CA LEU A 305 36.12 3.58 -15.62
C LEU A 305 35.13 3.06 -14.56
N LYS A 306 35.61 2.33 -13.55
CA LYS A 306 34.82 1.88 -12.40
C LYS A 306 34.39 3.04 -11.49
N LYS A 307 35.24 4.05 -11.28
CA LYS A 307 34.92 5.28 -10.53
C LYS A 307 33.80 6.05 -11.23
N GLU A 308 33.93 6.30 -12.53
CA GLU A 308 32.89 6.94 -13.34
C GLU A 308 31.57 6.16 -13.31
N TYR A 309 31.62 4.84 -13.52
CA TYR A 309 30.43 4.00 -13.49
C TYR A 309 29.74 4.06 -12.12
N LEU A 310 30.49 4.07 -11.02
CA LEU A 310 29.92 4.19 -9.68
C LEU A 310 29.25 5.56 -9.45
N GLN A 311 29.79 6.64 -10.01
CA GLN A 311 29.13 7.96 -10.03
C GLN A 311 27.83 7.91 -10.85
N LYS A 312 27.90 7.50 -12.12
CA LYS A 312 26.75 7.36 -13.02
C LYS A 312 25.65 6.46 -12.43
N VAL A 313 26.03 5.40 -11.69
CA VAL A 313 25.10 4.53 -10.95
C VAL A 313 24.55 5.17 -9.69
N ALA A 314 25.30 6.03 -8.99
CA ALA A 314 24.78 6.83 -7.88
C ALA A 314 23.71 7.81 -8.40
N ASP A 315 23.97 8.51 -9.50
CA ASP A 315 22.99 9.39 -10.16
C ASP A 315 21.73 8.64 -10.59
N PHE A 316 21.89 7.50 -11.27
CA PHE A 316 20.75 6.65 -11.61
C PHE A 316 19.94 6.20 -10.38
N LYS A 317 20.59 5.95 -9.24
CA LYS A 317 19.93 5.60 -7.97
C LYS A 317 19.24 6.79 -7.30
N ARG A 318 19.69 8.03 -7.53
CA ARG A 318 19.02 9.27 -7.05
C ARG A 318 17.70 9.53 -7.79
N LYS A 319 17.56 9.05 -9.04
CA LYS A 319 16.32 9.22 -9.84
C LYS A 319 15.12 8.48 -9.25
N GLN A 320 13.93 9.08 -9.33
CA GLN A 320 12.67 8.45 -8.91
C GLN A 320 12.35 7.13 -9.65
N VAL A 321 12.87 6.96 -10.87
CA VAL A 321 12.75 5.71 -11.65
C VAL A 321 13.30 4.52 -10.85
N TYR A 322 14.41 4.69 -10.13
CA TYR A 322 15.00 3.64 -9.29
C TYR A 322 14.20 3.39 -8.01
N VAL A 323 13.68 4.44 -7.36
CA VAL A 323 12.76 4.31 -6.20
C VAL A 323 11.51 3.50 -6.59
N HIS A 324 10.94 3.79 -7.76
CA HIS A 324 9.77 3.08 -8.27
C HIS A 324 10.09 1.63 -8.72
N PHE A 325 11.29 1.38 -9.26
CA PHE A 325 11.83 0.04 -9.50
C PHE A 325 11.87 -0.78 -8.21
N LEU A 326 12.44 -0.25 -7.11
CA LEU A 326 12.52 -0.94 -5.83
C LEU A 326 11.14 -1.34 -5.29
N GLN A 327 10.17 -0.42 -5.35
CA GLN A 327 8.78 -0.70 -4.96
C GLN A 327 8.18 -1.86 -5.77
N LYS A 328 8.32 -1.82 -7.11
CA LYS A 328 7.81 -2.86 -8.01
C LYS A 328 8.52 -4.22 -7.79
N ARG A 329 9.85 -4.23 -7.60
CA ARG A 329 10.64 -5.44 -7.28
C ARG A 329 10.14 -6.15 -6.02
N VAL A 330 9.79 -5.38 -4.99
CA VAL A 330 9.20 -5.92 -3.75
C VAL A 330 7.81 -6.49 -3.98
N VAL A 331 6.97 -5.85 -4.79
CA VAL A 331 5.65 -6.38 -5.15
C VAL A 331 5.76 -7.70 -5.91
N VAL A 332 6.67 -7.80 -6.89
CA VAL A 332 6.92 -9.06 -7.64
C VAL A 332 7.39 -10.17 -6.70
N ARG A 333 8.45 -9.94 -5.90
CA ARG A 333 8.98 -10.97 -4.99
C ARG A 333 8.00 -11.37 -3.87
N THR A 334 7.21 -10.44 -3.34
CA THR A 334 6.19 -10.80 -2.34
C THR A 334 5.00 -11.56 -2.95
N LYS A 335 4.63 -11.24 -4.19
CA LYS A 335 3.63 -12.01 -4.95
C LYS A 335 4.12 -13.42 -5.29
N GLU A 336 5.38 -13.56 -5.69
CA GLU A 336 6.04 -14.85 -5.92
C GLU A 336 6.06 -15.68 -4.63
N ASN A 337 6.60 -15.14 -3.53
CA ASN A 337 6.64 -15.83 -2.24
C ASN A 337 5.25 -16.30 -1.78
N ARG A 338 4.23 -15.44 -1.89
CA ARG A 338 2.84 -15.82 -1.56
C ARG A 338 2.27 -16.91 -2.46
N ARG A 339 2.69 -17.01 -3.72
CA ARG A 339 2.22 -18.05 -4.66
C ARG A 339 2.98 -19.37 -4.52
N VAL A 340 4.24 -19.32 -4.09
CA VAL A 340 5.08 -20.52 -3.93
C VAL A 340 4.90 -21.14 -2.54
N ASN A 341 4.85 -20.34 -1.49
CA ASN A 341 4.87 -20.83 -0.10
C ASN A 341 3.51 -20.77 0.61
N LEU A 342 2.54 -19.96 0.13
CA LEU A 342 1.15 -19.94 0.64
C LEU A 342 0.13 -20.56 -0.34
N ASN A 343 0.56 -21.50 -1.18
CA ASN A 343 -0.36 -22.22 -2.08
C ASN A 343 -1.31 -23.13 -1.30
N ASP A 344 -0.77 -23.83 -0.29
CA ASP A 344 -1.44 -24.88 0.47
C ASP A 344 -2.06 -24.34 1.77
N MET A 345 -2.12 -23.02 1.92
CA MET A 345 -2.76 -22.37 3.07
C MET A 345 -4.26 -22.70 3.07
N PRO A 346 -4.80 -23.25 4.18
CA PRO A 346 -6.21 -23.59 4.31
C PRO A 346 -7.14 -22.46 3.88
N LYS A 347 -8.23 -22.84 3.19
CA LYS A 347 -9.26 -21.90 2.75
C LYS A 347 -10.24 -21.69 3.90
N LYS A 348 -10.62 -20.43 4.12
CA LYS A 348 -11.62 -20.10 5.14
C LYS A 348 -12.92 -20.87 4.87
N PRO A 349 -13.59 -21.39 5.92
CA PRO A 349 -14.83 -22.14 5.77
C PRO A 349 -15.90 -21.29 5.09
N LYS A 350 -16.80 -21.96 4.37
CA LYS A 350 -17.98 -21.32 3.77
C LYS A 350 -18.85 -20.79 4.90
N SER A 351 -19.48 -19.63 4.67
CA SER A 351 -20.40 -19.09 5.68
C SER A 351 -21.73 -19.85 5.68
N VAL A 352 -22.51 -19.79 6.77
CA VAL A 352 -23.87 -20.38 6.90
C VAL A 352 -24.70 -20.27 5.62
N TYR A 353 -24.87 -19.05 5.11
CA TYR A 353 -25.62 -18.79 3.87
C TYR A 353 -25.00 -19.47 2.63
N ALA A 354 -23.68 -19.64 2.59
CA ALA A 354 -22.97 -20.27 1.49
C ALA A 354 -22.92 -21.81 1.59
N LEU A 355 -23.07 -22.39 2.79
CA LEU A 355 -23.34 -23.81 2.98
C LEU A 355 -24.75 -24.12 2.44
N PHE A 356 -25.77 -23.46 2.99
CA PHE A 356 -27.15 -23.55 2.53
C PHE A 356 -27.33 -23.33 1.02
N ARG A 357 -26.66 -22.32 0.44
CA ARG A 357 -26.69 -22.06 -1.01
C ARG A 357 -26.12 -23.23 -1.82
N ASP A 358 -25.12 -23.91 -1.30
CA ASP A 358 -24.45 -25.00 -2.02
C ASP A 358 -25.29 -26.28 -1.94
N ASP A 359 -26.03 -26.53 -0.85
CA ASP A 359 -27.01 -27.61 -0.72
C ASP A 359 -28.21 -27.42 -1.66
N ILE A 360 -28.81 -26.22 -1.67
CA ILE A 360 -29.97 -25.89 -2.54
C ILE A 360 -29.57 -25.61 -3.99
N LYS A 361 -28.27 -25.60 -4.31
CA LYS A 361 -27.72 -25.12 -5.59
C LYS A 361 -28.39 -25.72 -6.82
N ASP A 362 -28.76 -26.99 -6.74
CA ASP A 362 -29.28 -27.76 -7.87
C ASP A 362 -30.82 -27.65 -8.00
N GLU A 363 -31.52 -27.21 -6.95
CA GLU A 363 -32.94 -26.78 -7.02
C GLU A 363 -33.11 -25.40 -7.67
N VAL A 364 -32.07 -24.57 -7.72
CA VAL A 364 -32.20 -23.15 -8.10
C VAL A 364 -32.56 -22.98 -9.58
N PRO A 365 -33.71 -22.37 -9.93
CA PRO A 365 -34.06 -22.13 -11.32
C PRO A 365 -33.02 -21.26 -12.04
N LYS A 366 -32.46 -21.79 -13.13
CA LYS A 366 -31.39 -21.15 -13.93
C LYS A 366 -31.89 -19.82 -14.53
N GLY A 367 -31.41 -18.69 -14.03
CA GLY A 367 -31.79 -17.37 -14.52
C GLY A 367 -31.32 -16.19 -13.68
N LYS A 368 -31.65 -14.96 -14.11
CA LYS A 368 -31.49 -13.72 -13.34
C LYS A 368 -32.84 -13.00 -13.27
N GLY A 369 -33.35 -12.78 -12.06
CA GLY A 369 -34.61 -12.07 -11.81
C GLY A 369 -35.02 -12.23 -10.35
N GLU A 370 -36.20 -11.71 -9.99
CA GLU A 370 -36.88 -12.09 -8.75
C GLU A 370 -37.44 -13.52 -8.92
N GLY A 371 -37.43 -14.32 -7.84
CA GLY A 371 -37.79 -15.75 -7.89
C GLY A 371 -36.82 -16.69 -8.64
N LYS A 372 -35.69 -16.21 -9.19
CA LYS A 372 -34.72 -17.05 -9.95
C LYS A 372 -33.27 -16.78 -9.54
N GLY A 373 -32.43 -17.82 -9.57
CA GLY A 373 -31.02 -17.68 -9.20
C GLY A 373 -30.82 -17.23 -7.74
N MET A 374 -30.05 -16.16 -7.55
CA MET A 374 -29.65 -15.67 -6.22
C MET A 374 -30.79 -14.95 -5.45
N SER A 375 -31.95 -14.66 -6.05
CA SER A 375 -33.11 -14.16 -5.31
C SER A 375 -33.87 -15.30 -4.64
N PHE A 376 -34.12 -16.40 -5.37
CA PHE A 376 -34.73 -17.63 -4.86
C PHE A 376 -34.04 -18.15 -3.59
N VAL A 377 -32.71 -18.30 -3.62
CA VAL A 377 -31.93 -18.73 -2.45
C VAL A 377 -32.03 -17.76 -1.28
N LYS A 378 -32.15 -16.44 -1.53
CA LYS A 378 -32.30 -15.46 -0.45
C LYS A 378 -33.67 -15.51 0.20
N ASN A 379 -34.70 -15.76 -0.59
CA ASN A 379 -36.07 -15.89 -0.08
C ASN A 379 -36.16 -17.19 0.72
N LYS A 380 -35.82 -18.36 0.15
CA LYS A 380 -35.72 -19.63 0.91
C LYS A 380 -34.86 -19.52 2.18
N PHE A 381 -33.74 -18.77 2.18
CA PHE A 381 -32.94 -18.55 3.40
C PHE A 381 -33.60 -17.64 4.44
N ALA A 382 -34.40 -16.66 4.00
CA ALA A 382 -35.18 -15.83 4.90
C ALA A 382 -36.32 -16.66 5.54
N ASP A 383 -37.01 -17.42 4.70
CA ASP A 383 -38.22 -18.19 5.00
C ASP A 383 -37.94 -19.50 5.78
N MET A 384 -36.70 -20.01 5.79
CA MET A 384 -36.26 -21.15 6.62
C MET A 384 -36.58 -20.98 8.11
N ASN A 385 -36.84 -22.08 8.83
CA ASN A 385 -37.00 -22.03 10.27
C ASN A 385 -35.67 -21.78 11.01
N ASP A 386 -35.74 -21.23 12.22
CA ASP A 386 -34.55 -20.87 13.00
C ASP A 386 -33.74 -22.11 13.45
N ASP A 387 -34.37 -23.28 13.61
CA ASP A 387 -33.69 -24.55 13.89
C ASP A 387 -32.89 -25.10 12.70
N GLU A 388 -33.38 -24.89 11.47
CA GLU A 388 -32.64 -25.25 10.26
C GLU A 388 -31.42 -24.33 10.08
N LYS A 389 -31.62 -23.03 10.32
CA LYS A 389 -30.52 -22.05 10.39
C LYS A 389 -29.51 -22.44 11.48
N LYS A 390 -29.95 -22.98 12.63
CA LYS A 390 -29.09 -23.47 13.72
C LYS A 390 -28.19 -24.63 13.27
N LYS A 391 -28.73 -25.64 12.59
CA LYS A 391 -27.94 -26.74 11.99
C LYS A 391 -26.80 -26.23 11.08
N TYR A 392 -27.07 -25.18 10.28
CA TYR A 392 -26.03 -24.55 9.45
C TYR A 392 -25.03 -23.69 10.23
N MET A 393 -25.44 -23.08 11.35
CA MET A 393 -24.54 -22.36 12.27
C MET A 393 -23.59 -23.30 13.01
N GLU A 394 -24.07 -24.47 13.43
CA GLU A 394 -23.29 -25.55 14.06
C GLU A 394 -22.24 -26.10 13.08
N LYS A 395 -22.66 -26.48 11.86
CA LYS A 395 -21.73 -26.85 10.77
C LYS A 395 -20.70 -25.74 10.44
N GLU A 396 -21.08 -24.46 10.49
CA GLU A 396 -20.12 -23.35 10.31
C GLU A 396 -19.17 -23.20 11.51
N ALA A 397 -19.55 -23.62 12.71
CA ALA A 397 -18.70 -23.60 13.91
C ALA A 397 -17.68 -24.74 13.89
N GLU A 398 -18.11 -25.96 13.56
CA GLU A 398 -17.24 -27.14 13.37
C GLU A 398 -16.20 -26.88 12.28
N LEU A 399 -16.62 -26.44 11.09
CA LEU A 399 -15.72 -26.09 9.99
C LEU A 399 -14.77 -24.92 10.33
N LYS A 400 -15.10 -24.07 11.31
CA LYS A 400 -14.17 -23.06 11.85
C LYS A 400 -13.17 -23.64 12.84
N GLN A 401 -13.56 -24.62 13.65
CA GLN A 401 -12.65 -25.32 14.57
C GLN A 401 -11.60 -26.10 13.75
N GLN A 402 -12.05 -26.95 12.83
CA GLN A 402 -11.19 -27.66 11.87
C GLN A 402 -10.25 -26.69 11.12
N TYR A 403 -10.80 -25.61 10.53
CA TYR A 403 -9.98 -24.59 9.88
C TYR A 403 -8.94 -23.94 10.80
N ASN A 404 -9.27 -23.70 12.07
CA ASN A 404 -8.34 -23.09 13.02
C ASN A 404 -7.20 -24.07 13.38
N GLU A 405 -7.48 -25.37 13.45
CA GLU A 405 -6.50 -26.44 13.69
C GLU A 405 -5.61 -26.65 12.46
N GLU A 406 -6.19 -26.81 11.27
CA GLU A 406 -5.45 -26.83 9.99
C GLU A 406 -4.54 -25.60 9.84
N VAL A 407 -4.98 -24.42 10.30
CA VAL A 407 -4.18 -23.18 10.26
C VAL A 407 -3.09 -23.13 11.33
N LYS A 408 -3.20 -23.89 12.44
CA LYS A 408 -2.09 -24.06 13.40
C LYS A 408 -1.02 -24.97 12.79
N THR A 409 -1.40 -26.19 12.41
CA THR A 409 -0.47 -27.19 11.83
C THR A 409 0.21 -26.65 10.56
N TYR A 410 -0.53 -25.96 9.69
CA TYR A 410 0.04 -25.30 8.52
C TYR A 410 1.08 -24.21 8.83
N LYS A 411 0.93 -23.47 9.95
CA LYS A 411 1.93 -22.47 10.38
C LYS A 411 3.17 -23.09 11.00
N GLU A 412 3.00 -24.24 11.63
CA GLU A 412 4.12 -25.03 12.18
C GLU A 412 4.92 -25.71 11.06
N GLY A 413 4.29 -26.00 9.93
CA GLY A 413 4.91 -26.56 8.73
C GLY A 413 6.02 -25.70 8.09
N GLU A 414 6.97 -26.37 7.45
CA GLU A 414 8.18 -25.77 6.88
C GLU A 414 7.90 -24.69 5.82
N ARG A 415 6.87 -24.89 5.00
CA ARG A 415 6.47 -23.94 3.94
C ARG A 415 6.11 -22.57 4.52
N TYR A 416 5.43 -22.52 5.66
CA TYR A 416 5.10 -21.26 6.32
C TYR A 416 6.33 -20.64 7.00
N LYS A 417 7.17 -21.44 7.66
CA LYS A 417 8.48 -20.99 8.18
C LYS A 417 9.35 -20.37 7.07
N GLU A 418 9.39 -20.97 5.87
CA GLU A 418 10.11 -20.43 4.72
C GLU A 418 9.43 -19.18 4.14
N PHE A 419 8.09 -19.10 4.12
CA PHE A 419 7.36 -17.87 3.78
C PHE A 419 7.75 -16.69 4.69
N GLU A 420 7.91 -16.92 5.99
CA GLU A 420 8.33 -15.89 6.94
C GLU A 420 9.81 -15.52 6.78
N LYS A 421 10.72 -16.50 6.66
CA LYS A 421 12.15 -16.30 6.39
C LYS A 421 12.36 -15.44 5.12
N THR A 422 11.73 -15.82 4.02
CA THR A 422 11.80 -15.08 2.73
C THR A 422 11.13 -13.72 2.81
N THR A 423 9.99 -13.57 3.49
CA THR A 423 9.36 -12.27 3.76
C THR A 423 10.28 -11.35 4.57
N GLY A 424 10.98 -11.89 5.57
CA GLY A 424 12.00 -11.19 6.34
C GLY A 424 13.21 -10.79 5.50
N LYS A 425 13.67 -11.66 4.60
CA LYS A 425 14.75 -11.38 3.63
C LYS A 425 14.36 -10.25 2.67
N ILE A 426 13.17 -10.29 2.06
CA ILE A 426 12.67 -9.23 1.16
C ILE A 426 12.55 -7.89 1.89
N LYS A 427 12.04 -7.88 3.13
CA LYS A 427 11.97 -6.67 3.96
C LYS A 427 13.36 -6.10 4.30
N ARG A 428 14.35 -6.96 4.59
CA ARG A 428 15.74 -6.55 4.86
C ARG A 428 16.43 -6.00 3.61
N GLU A 429 16.32 -6.69 2.47
CA GLU A 429 16.86 -6.23 1.19
C GLU A 429 16.29 -4.86 0.81
N MET A 430 14.96 -4.71 0.84
CA MET A 430 14.31 -3.42 0.56
C MET A 430 14.78 -2.33 1.51
N LYS A 431 14.82 -2.59 2.83
CA LYS A 431 15.28 -1.61 3.81
C LYS A 431 16.73 -1.19 3.54
N ASN A 432 17.61 -2.14 3.22
CA ASN A 432 19.03 -1.87 2.98
C ASN A 432 19.26 -1.11 1.67
N GLU A 433 18.56 -1.47 0.60
CA GLU A 433 18.62 -0.74 -0.68
C GLU A 433 18.00 0.65 -0.56
N ALA A 434 16.86 0.78 0.12
CA ALA A 434 16.23 2.07 0.41
C ALA A 434 17.13 2.97 1.27
N MET A 435 17.72 2.48 2.37
CA MET A 435 18.67 3.25 3.18
C MET A 435 19.87 3.74 2.35
N LYS A 436 20.37 2.92 1.41
CA LYS A 436 21.45 3.34 0.48
C LYS A 436 20.97 4.44 -0.48
N VAL A 437 19.78 4.33 -1.05
CA VAL A 437 19.20 5.38 -1.92
C VAL A 437 18.99 6.68 -1.15
N MET A 438 18.37 6.61 0.03
CA MET A 438 18.14 7.78 0.88
C MET A 438 19.48 8.46 1.24
N ALA A 439 20.52 7.71 1.58
CA ALA A 439 21.84 8.26 1.89
C ALA A 439 22.59 8.83 0.68
N LEU A 440 22.40 8.28 -0.53
CA LEU A 440 23.00 8.79 -1.78
C LEU A 440 22.31 10.05 -2.31
N LYS A 441 21.03 10.23 -1.98
CA LYS A 441 20.20 11.37 -2.42
C LYS A 441 20.14 12.49 -1.39
N TYR A 442 20.13 12.14 -0.11
CA TYR A 442 19.96 13.05 1.01
C TYR A 442 21.07 12.75 2.04
N ALA A 443 22.27 13.22 1.73
CA ALA A 443 23.42 13.09 2.63
C ALA A 443 23.24 14.05 3.81
N ALA A 444 23.00 13.50 5.01
CA ALA A 444 22.97 14.30 6.23
C ALA A 444 24.37 14.85 6.56
N PRO A 445 24.49 16.05 7.16
CA PRO A 445 25.77 16.58 7.63
C PRO A 445 26.52 15.56 8.50
N PRO A 446 27.82 15.29 8.23
CA PRO A 446 28.57 14.25 8.92
C PRO A 446 28.63 14.50 10.43
N GLU A 447 28.42 13.46 11.24
CA GLU A 447 28.42 13.60 12.69
C GLU A 447 29.81 14.02 13.21
N PRO A 448 29.92 15.10 14.02
CA PRO A 448 31.19 15.48 14.61
C PRO A 448 31.69 14.40 15.58
N PRO A 449 33.02 14.27 15.76
CA PRO A 449 33.65 13.30 16.64
C PRO A 449 33.04 13.31 18.05
N LYS A 450 32.68 12.13 18.54
CA LYS A 450 31.90 11.96 19.79
C LYS A 450 32.73 12.09 21.07
N SER A 451 34.06 12.13 20.96
CA SER A 451 35.02 12.18 22.07
C SER A 451 35.98 13.36 21.90
N PRO A 452 36.37 14.08 22.97
CA PRO A 452 37.40 15.11 22.93
C PRO A 452 38.71 14.57 22.34
N PHE A 453 39.11 13.36 22.77
CA PHE A 453 40.27 12.64 22.23
C PHE A 453 40.20 12.40 20.71
N ALA A 454 39.00 12.24 20.13
CA ALA A 454 38.85 12.07 18.69
C ALA A 454 38.95 13.39 17.90
N ILE A 455 38.80 14.55 18.57
CA ILE A 455 39.15 15.86 18.00
C ILE A 455 40.67 16.03 18.04
N PHE A 456 41.30 15.74 19.19
CA PHE A 456 42.75 15.74 19.34
C PHE A 456 43.47 14.85 18.31
N VAL A 457 43.06 13.59 18.15
CA VAL A 457 43.60 12.70 17.10
C VAL A 457 43.35 13.26 15.70
N GLY A 458 42.24 13.97 15.48
CA GLY A 458 41.94 14.63 14.20
C GLY A 458 42.82 15.86 13.94
N GLU A 459 43.13 16.65 14.97
CA GLU A 459 44.07 17.78 14.88
C GLU A 459 45.51 17.27 14.71
N LYS A 460 45.94 16.27 15.49
CA LYS A 460 47.26 15.62 15.35
C LYS A 460 47.47 14.99 13.97
N ARG A 461 46.45 14.35 13.39
CA ARG A 461 46.53 13.84 12.00
C ARG A 461 46.71 14.95 10.98
N ARG A 462 45.93 16.03 11.07
CA ARG A 462 46.07 17.21 10.20
C ARG A 462 47.41 17.93 10.37
N MET A 463 48.01 17.86 11.55
CA MET A 463 49.34 18.43 11.82
C MET A 463 50.49 17.49 11.39
N SER A 464 50.23 16.18 11.23
CA SER A 464 51.16 15.21 10.65
C SER A 464 50.98 15.01 9.14
N GLU A 465 49.97 15.66 8.56
CA GLU A 465 49.72 15.73 7.11
C GLU A 465 50.41 17.01 6.62
N GLU A 466 51.68 16.89 6.22
CA GLU A 466 52.40 17.93 5.45
C GLU A 466 51.66 18.28 4.15
N PRO A 467 51.93 19.46 3.55
CA PRO A 467 51.14 19.96 2.42
C PRO A 467 51.09 18.96 1.26
N ASN A 468 49.85 18.59 0.94
CA ASN A 468 49.44 17.60 -0.03
C ASN A 468 50.19 17.69 -1.38
N ASP A 469 50.88 16.61 -1.77
CA ASP A 469 51.43 16.43 -3.12
C ASP A 469 50.39 16.80 -4.19
N SER A 470 50.84 17.45 -5.26
CA SER A 470 50.01 18.15 -6.26
C SER A 470 49.05 17.25 -7.07
N ASN A 471 49.03 15.94 -6.83
CA ASN A 471 48.32 14.93 -7.62
C ASN A 471 47.06 14.33 -6.96
N GLY A 472 46.52 14.94 -5.90
CA GLY A 472 45.11 14.73 -5.46
C GLY A 472 44.69 13.28 -5.13
N ALA A 473 45.65 12.40 -4.90
CA ALA A 473 45.40 10.99 -4.59
C ALA A 473 45.07 10.85 -3.09
N PRO A 474 43.93 10.23 -2.71
CA PRO A 474 43.60 10.07 -1.30
C PRO A 474 44.64 9.16 -0.63
N PRO A 475 45.12 9.49 0.58
CA PRO A 475 46.24 8.79 1.21
C PRO A 475 45.96 7.30 1.35
N LYS A 476 46.99 6.47 1.08
CA LYS A 476 46.92 5.02 1.28
C LYS A 476 46.44 4.74 2.70
N LYS A 477 45.40 3.92 2.84
CA LYS A 477 44.88 3.53 4.15
C LYS A 477 45.97 2.75 4.88
N LYS A 478 46.55 3.35 5.92
CA LYS A 478 47.42 2.69 6.90
C LYS A 478 46.83 1.34 7.30
N SER A 479 47.68 0.33 7.48
CA SER A 479 47.21 -1.00 7.87
C SER A 479 46.46 -0.94 9.20
N ARG A 480 45.65 -1.99 9.49
CA ARG A 480 44.88 -2.05 10.73
C ARG A 480 45.77 -2.02 11.98
N GLU A 481 47.06 -2.29 11.83
CA GLU A 481 48.03 -2.39 12.94
C GLU A 481 48.78 -1.08 13.12
N GLU A 482 49.27 -0.47 12.04
CA GLU A 482 49.75 0.93 12.03
C GLU A 482 48.72 1.89 12.65
N ALA A 483 47.45 1.78 12.23
CA ALA A 483 46.37 2.62 12.74
C ALA A 483 46.03 2.37 14.22
N LYS A 484 46.35 1.19 14.78
CA LYS A 484 46.25 0.93 16.23
C LYS A 484 47.45 1.54 16.97
N ALA A 485 48.67 1.32 16.46
CA ALA A 485 49.90 1.83 17.06
C ALA A 485 49.91 3.36 17.14
N GLU A 486 49.50 4.03 16.06
CA GLU A 486 49.32 5.49 16.03
C GLU A 486 48.29 5.98 17.07
N VAL A 487 47.15 5.30 17.19
CA VAL A 487 46.13 5.65 18.19
C VAL A 487 46.58 5.35 19.62
N ALA A 488 47.46 4.36 19.83
CA ALA A 488 48.10 4.10 21.11
C ALA A 488 49.05 5.24 21.51
N LYS A 489 49.95 5.66 20.61
CA LYS A 489 50.84 6.82 20.81
C LYS A 489 50.05 8.07 21.16
N PHE A 490 49.02 8.41 20.39
CA PHE A 490 48.16 9.56 20.70
C PHE A 490 47.40 9.41 22.03
N LYS A 491 47.05 8.19 22.46
CA LYS A 491 46.38 7.97 23.76
C LYS A 491 47.34 8.23 24.93
N GLU A 492 48.63 7.94 24.78
CA GLU A 492 49.68 8.27 25.74
C GLU A 492 49.96 9.78 25.78
N GLU A 493 50.07 10.44 24.62
CA GLU A 493 50.12 11.92 24.55
C GLU A 493 48.90 12.56 25.22
N TRP A 494 47.70 12.04 24.95
CA TRP A 494 46.46 12.50 25.58
C TRP A 494 46.42 12.23 27.09
N ALA A 495 47.08 11.18 27.59
CA ALA A 495 47.22 10.96 29.02
C ALA A 495 48.05 12.08 29.66
N LYS A 496 49.18 12.45 29.03
CA LYS A 496 50.13 13.47 29.48
C LYS A 496 49.61 14.92 29.43
N LEU A 497 48.61 15.23 28.59
CA LEU A 497 47.97 16.56 28.55
C LEU A 497 47.39 16.97 29.92
N ASP A 498 47.47 18.25 30.25
CA ASP A 498 46.93 18.82 31.48
C ASP A 498 45.39 18.90 31.47
N LYS A 499 44.82 19.29 32.62
CA LYS A 499 43.36 19.32 32.84
C LYS A 499 42.67 20.50 32.16
N ALA A 500 43.36 21.63 31.94
CA ALA A 500 42.81 22.79 31.24
C ALA A 500 42.75 22.52 29.73
N THR A 501 43.83 22.06 29.11
CA THR A 501 43.82 21.68 27.68
C THR A 501 42.79 20.57 27.39
N LYS A 502 42.67 19.56 28.27
CA LYS A 502 41.60 18.54 28.16
C LYS A 502 40.19 19.14 28.18
N LYS A 503 39.96 20.22 28.94
CA LYS A 503 38.69 20.95 29.01
C LYS A 503 38.44 21.76 27.73
N GLU A 504 39.46 22.41 27.17
CA GLU A 504 39.36 23.10 25.87
C GLU A 504 38.93 22.14 24.75
N TYR A 505 39.48 20.92 24.70
CA TYR A 505 39.01 19.88 23.77
C TYR A 505 37.58 19.40 24.06
N GLU A 506 37.06 19.52 25.28
CA GLU A 506 35.64 19.33 25.57
C GLU A 506 34.77 20.50 25.09
N ASP A 507 35.28 21.72 25.12
CA ASP A 507 34.57 22.93 24.70
C ASP A 507 34.55 23.03 23.16
N LYS A 508 35.68 22.83 22.47
CA LYS A 508 35.75 22.57 21.01
C LYS A 508 34.75 21.49 20.59
N ARG A 509 34.59 20.42 21.37
CA ARG A 509 33.60 19.36 21.11
C ARG A 509 32.16 19.85 21.24
N LYS A 510 31.86 20.71 22.23
CA LYS A 510 30.52 21.30 22.42
C LYS A 510 30.19 22.23 21.26
N GLU A 511 31.13 23.06 20.82
CA GLU A 511 31.03 23.98 19.68
C GLU A 511 30.79 23.24 18.37
N ARG A 512 31.69 22.34 17.96
CA ARG A 512 31.50 21.48 16.77
C ARG A 512 30.19 20.70 16.80
N PHE A 513 29.70 20.35 18.00
CA PHE A 513 28.41 19.70 18.16
C PHE A 513 27.20 20.65 18.14
N ASN A 514 27.39 21.94 18.42
CA ASN A 514 26.38 22.99 18.22
C ASN A 514 26.31 23.41 16.75
N GLU A 515 27.45 23.70 16.11
CA GLU A 515 27.58 23.91 14.66
C GLU A 515 26.83 22.82 13.87
N TRP A 516 27.09 21.54 14.19
CA TRP A 516 26.41 20.42 13.53
C TRP A 516 24.89 20.40 13.76
N LYS A 517 24.38 20.83 14.92
CA LYS A 517 22.92 20.94 15.12
C LYS A 517 22.33 22.02 14.23
N GLU A 518 23.03 23.13 14.05
CA GLU A 518 22.58 24.25 13.23
C GLU A 518 22.63 23.90 11.76
N GLN A 519 23.71 23.25 11.30
CA GLN A 519 23.79 22.63 9.97
C GLN A 519 22.68 21.60 9.74
N VAL A 520 22.37 20.75 10.73
CA VAL A 520 21.24 19.81 10.65
C VAL A 520 19.90 20.55 10.62
N LYS A 521 19.70 21.62 11.41
CA LYS A 521 18.47 22.42 11.39
C LYS A 521 18.28 23.08 10.02
N ALA A 522 19.29 23.79 9.52
CA ALA A 522 19.29 24.39 8.19
C ALA A 522 19.05 23.35 7.09
N HIS A 523 19.62 22.15 7.20
CA HIS A 523 19.34 21.04 6.27
C HIS A 523 17.90 20.51 6.37
N MET A 524 17.30 20.49 7.56
CA MET A 524 15.90 20.09 7.77
C MET A 524 14.90 21.12 7.21
N ASP A 525 15.29 22.38 7.15
CA ASP A 525 14.47 23.49 6.64
C ASP A 525 14.49 23.55 5.09
N LYS A 526 15.49 22.93 4.43
CA LYS A 526 15.54 22.78 2.96
C LYS A 526 14.37 21.96 2.43
N GLN A 527 13.89 22.32 1.23
CA GLN A 527 12.84 21.56 0.52
C GLN A 527 13.23 20.09 0.28
N GLU A 528 14.52 19.83 0.04
CA GLU A 528 15.13 18.49 -0.05
C GLU A 528 14.75 17.59 1.14
N TRP A 529 14.63 18.15 2.34
CA TRP A 529 14.26 17.38 3.53
C TRP A 529 12.78 16.97 3.54
N LYS A 530 11.88 17.79 2.97
CA LYS A 530 10.46 17.43 2.84
C LYS A 530 10.31 16.26 1.87
N ASP A 531 10.97 16.34 0.72
CA ASP A 531 11.03 15.26 -0.28
C ASP A 531 11.65 13.98 0.30
N TYR A 532 12.72 14.11 1.09
CA TYR A 532 13.29 13.01 1.88
C TYR A 532 12.26 12.37 2.83
N VAL A 533 11.48 13.16 3.57
CA VAL A 533 10.46 12.63 4.48
C VAL A 533 9.34 11.93 3.72
N GLU A 534 8.96 12.40 2.53
CA GLU A 534 7.99 11.73 1.66
C GLU A 534 8.53 10.43 1.07
N GLU A 535 9.75 10.43 0.54
CA GLU A 535 10.42 9.24 0.03
C GLU A 535 10.66 8.19 1.12
N ALA A 536 11.05 8.61 2.34
CA ALA A 536 11.17 7.71 3.47
C ALA A 536 9.82 7.07 3.85
N LYS A 537 8.70 7.82 3.80
CA LYS A 537 7.35 7.26 3.96
C LYS A 537 7.02 6.27 2.83
N MET A 538 7.32 6.61 1.58
CA MET A 538 7.05 5.79 0.39
C MET A 538 7.85 4.48 0.38
N LEU A 539 9.12 4.52 0.76
CA LEU A 539 10.00 3.36 0.93
C LEU A 539 9.82 2.66 2.29
N LYS A 540 8.95 3.18 3.17
CA LYS A 540 8.70 2.67 4.54
C LYS A 540 9.97 2.57 5.40
N VAL A 541 10.95 3.43 5.12
CA VAL A 541 12.16 3.58 5.92
C VAL A 541 11.81 4.36 7.19
N PRO A 542 12.17 3.86 8.40
CA PRO A 542 12.00 4.66 9.60
C PRO A 542 12.95 5.85 9.58
N VAL A 543 12.42 7.06 9.35
CA VAL A 543 13.13 8.36 9.44
C VAL A 543 13.98 8.46 10.72
N LYS A 544 13.54 7.78 11.80
CA LYS A 544 14.22 7.59 13.09
C LYS A 544 15.66 7.03 12.99
N ASN A 545 16.04 6.37 11.90
CA ASN A 545 17.35 5.69 11.77
C ASN A 545 18.43 6.57 11.14
N LEU A 546 18.08 7.75 10.63
CA LEU A 546 18.96 8.65 9.88
C LEU A 546 19.25 9.97 10.64
N LEU A 547 18.49 10.26 11.70
CA LEU A 547 18.75 11.38 12.63
C LEU A 547 19.21 10.87 14.00
N SER A 548 20.52 10.79 14.16
CA SER A 548 21.22 10.22 15.31
C SER A 548 21.21 11.10 16.57
N LYS A 549 20.06 11.64 16.99
CA LYS A 549 19.89 12.14 18.37
C LYS A 549 18.49 12.17 18.98
N LYS A 550 17.54 11.37 18.45
CA LYS A 550 16.31 11.02 19.19
C LYS A 550 16.59 10.48 20.61
N LYS A 551 17.71 9.77 20.82
CA LYS A 551 18.13 9.26 22.13
C LYS A 551 18.38 10.36 23.18
N LEU A 552 18.72 11.61 22.80
CA LEU A 552 18.93 12.71 23.75
C LEU A 552 17.62 13.41 24.14
N ALA A 553 16.69 13.57 23.19
CA ALA A 553 15.30 13.92 23.52
C ALA A 553 14.65 12.86 24.46
N PHE A 554 15.03 11.59 24.29
CA PHE A 554 14.69 10.50 25.22
C PHE A 554 15.62 10.37 26.44
N LYS A 555 16.66 11.21 26.59
CA LYS A 555 17.55 11.23 27.77
C LYS A 555 17.09 12.24 28.84
N LYS A 556 16.38 13.31 28.43
CA LYS A 556 15.48 14.09 29.34
C LYS A 556 14.31 13.24 29.89
N LEU A 557 14.25 11.97 29.49
CA LEU A 557 13.26 10.96 29.81
C LEU A 557 13.86 9.79 30.61
N LYS A 558 15.16 9.81 30.93
CA LYS A 558 15.85 8.67 31.58
C LYS A 558 15.53 8.48 33.07
N ASN A 559 14.92 9.46 33.73
CA ASN A 559 14.46 9.33 35.12
C ASN A 559 12.97 8.96 35.23
N GLY A 560 12.31 8.63 34.10
CA GLY A 560 10.87 8.29 34.06
C GLY A 560 9.99 9.42 33.50
N MET A 561 10.35 10.68 33.75
CA MET A 561 9.57 11.87 33.39
C MET A 561 9.28 12.02 31.88
N LYS A 562 8.08 11.63 31.44
CA LYS A 562 7.51 11.96 30.12
C LYS A 562 6.98 13.40 30.11
N VAL A 563 7.87 14.38 30.21
CA VAL A 563 7.53 15.79 29.99
C VAL A 563 7.03 15.95 28.56
N GLN A 564 5.73 16.24 28.41
CA GLN A 564 5.14 16.62 27.14
C GLN A 564 5.72 17.99 26.75
N PRO A 565 6.18 18.18 25.50
CA PRO A 565 6.65 19.48 25.04
C PRO A 565 5.51 20.50 25.13
N LEU A 566 5.82 21.73 25.51
CA LEU A 566 4.87 22.84 25.47
C LEU A 566 4.40 23.03 24.01
N PRO A 567 3.13 23.38 23.78
CA PRO A 567 2.67 23.72 22.44
C PRO A 567 3.48 24.90 21.89
N GLU A 568 3.80 24.84 20.60
CA GLU A 568 4.44 25.92 19.85
C GLU A 568 3.57 27.18 19.95
N LYS A 569 4.22 28.32 20.23
CA LYS A 569 3.53 29.61 20.32
C LYS A 569 3.01 29.96 18.91
N PRO A 570 1.73 30.30 18.73
CA PRO A 570 1.26 30.82 17.45
C PRO A 570 1.82 32.23 17.24
N ASP A 571 2.03 32.61 15.99
CA ASP A 571 2.56 33.93 15.63
C ASP A 571 1.58 35.07 15.96
N SER A 572 0.29 34.74 16.15
CA SER A 572 -0.76 35.64 16.64
C SER A 572 -0.69 35.93 18.15
N LEU A 573 0.22 35.31 18.91
CA LEU A 573 0.45 35.63 20.33
C LEU A 573 1.31 36.91 20.46
N PRO A 574 0.78 38.02 21.01
CA PRO A 574 1.57 39.23 21.20
C PRO A 574 2.77 38.98 22.12
N THR A 575 3.85 39.73 21.89
CA THR A 575 5.07 39.70 22.71
C THR A 575 5.09 40.89 23.66
N LYS A 576 5.49 40.68 24.92
CA LYS A 576 5.56 41.80 25.89
C LYS A 576 6.56 42.83 25.36
N PRO A 577 6.20 44.13 25.30
CA PRO A 577 7.08 45.17 24.79
C PRO A 577 8.33 45.30 25.67
N PRO A 578 9.44 45.80 25.10
CA PRO A 578 10.60 46.22 25.87
C PRO A 578 10.23 47.37 26.81
N SER A 579 10.92 47.46 27.95
CA SER A 579 10.77 48.58 28.89
C SER A 579 11.40 49.86 28.34
N ALA A 580 11.01 51.04 28.85
CA ALA A 580 11.46 52.38 28.50
C ALA A 580 12.98 52.45 28.26
N GLN A 581 13.77 51.94 29.21
CA GLN A 581 15.23 51.85 29.09
C GLN A 581 15.69 51.01 27.89
N ARG A 582 15.00 49.91 27.56
CA ARG A 582 15.29 49.08 26.38
C ARG A 582 14.77 49.68 25.08
N ILE A 583 13.72 50.49 25.13
CA ILE A 583 13.25 51.28 23.96
C ILE A 583 14.34 52.30 23.64
N PHE A 584 14.77 53.10 24.62
CA PHE A 584 15.90 54.02 24.53
C PHE A 584 17.18 53.31 24.06
N PHE A 585 17.58 52.19 24.68
CA PHE A 585 18.72 51.41 24.21
C PHE A 585 18.52 50.91 22.77
N SER A 586 17.31 50.55 22.33
CA SER A 586 17.09 50.09 20.94
C SER A 586 17.14 51.22 19.90
N GLU A 587 16.79 52.45 20.29
CA GLU A 587 16.94 53.64 19.48
C GLU A 587 18.43 54.06 19.42
N LYS A 588 19.08 54.20 20.59
CA LYS A 588 20.47 54.66 20.73
C LYS A 588 21.56 53.63 20.46
N ARG A 589 21.25 52.33 20.42
CA ARG A 589 22.20 51.28 19.96
C ARG A 589 22.52 51.34 18.46
N LYS A 590 21.82 52.18 17.71
CA LYS A 590 22.20 52.54 16.33
C LYS A 590 23.31 53.61 16.28
N GLU A 591 23.54 54.31 17.39
CA GLU A 591 24.54 55.38 17.53
C GLU A 591 25.74 54.91 18.39
N VAL A 592 25.51 54.07 19.41
CA VAL A 592 26.56 53.56 20.33
C VAL A 592 26.38 52.05 20.56
N GLU A 593 27.37 51.24 20.19
CA GLU A 593 27.28 49.77 20.32
C GLU A 593 27.51 49.25 21.75
N ASP A 594 28.28 49.99 22.57
CA ASP A 594 28.64 49.63 23.95
C ASP A 594 27.46 49.71 24.93
N SER A 595 27.06 48.57 25.49
CA SER A 595 25.94 48.49 26.44
C SER A 595 26.14 49.26 27.76
N SER A 596 27.39 49.50 28.16
CA SER A 596 27.71 50.24 29.40
C SER A 596 27.52 51.75 29.20
N LYS A 597 28.00 52.30 28.07
CA LYS A 597 27.82 53.72 27.71
C LYS A 597 26.33 54.05 27.52
N LEU A 598 25.55 53.14 26.94
CA LEU A 598 24.09 53.29 26.85
C LEU A 598 23.42 53.39 28.23
N LEU A 599 23.90 52.64 29.23
CA LEU A 599 23.39 52.69 30.61
C LEU A 599 23.73 54.02 31.29
N GLU A 600 24.93 54.55 31.07
CA GLU A 600 25.35 55.88 31.52
C GLU A 600 24.52 57.00 30.87
N MET A 601 24.32 56.94 29.54
CA MET A 601 23.46 57.88 28.80
C MET A 601 22.00 57.86 29.31
N TRP A 602 21.47 56.70 29.69
CA TRP A 602 20.14 56.60 30.30
C TRP A 602 20.09 57.18 31.72
N GLY A 603 21.19 57.09 32.48
CA GLY A 603 21.33 57.72 33.78
C GLY A 603 21.42 59.24 33.71
N ALA A 604 22.15 59.77 32.72
CA ALA A 604 22.34 61.20 32.48
C ALA A 604 21.18 61.89 31.75
N LEU A 605 20.20 61.14 31.22
CA LEU A 605 19.05 61.71 30.51
C LEU A 605 18.17 62.56 31.45
N PRO A 606 17.70 63.75 31.02
CA PRO A 606 16.78 64.57 31.81
C PRO A 606 15.50 63.82 32.16
N ASP A 607 14.93 64.10 33.34
CA ASP A 607 13.73 63.38 33.83
C ASP A 607 12.50 63.57 32.93
N GLU A 608 12.43 64.65 32.15
CA GLU A 608 11.36 64.88 31.16
C GLU A 608 11.47 63.92 29.96
N GLU A 609 12.68 63.73 29.43
CA GLU A 609 12.92 62.76 28.35
C GLU A 609 12.73 61.32 28.82
N ARG A 610 13.20 61.01 30.05
CA ARG A 610 12.99 59.71 30.68
C ARG A 610 11.48 59.40 30.79
N LYS A 611 10.67 60.35 31.25
CA LYS A 611 9.20 60.24 31.29
C LYS A 611 8.59 60.06 29.90
N ALA A 612 9.11 60.71 28.85
CA ALA A 612 8.63 60.49 27.49
C ALA A 612 8.87 59.03 27.02
N TYR A 613 9.97 58.40 27.41
CA TYR A 613 10.20 56.96 27.16
C TYR A 613 9.33 56.04 28.03
N GLU A 614 8.97 56.47 29.25
CA GLU A 614 8.02 55.75 30.11
C GLU A 614 6.59 55.80 29.55
N VAL A 615 6.15 56.95 29.00
CA VAL A 615 4.88 57.07 28.27
C VAL A 615 4.88 56.15 27.04
N LYS A 616 5.97 56.12 26.25
CA LYS A 616 6.14 55.15 25.15
C LYS A 616 6.06 53.69 25.64
N GLU A 617 6.61 53.35 26.81
CA GLU A 617 6.44 52.00 27.41
C GLU A 617 4.97 51.74 27.78
N GLN A 618 4.27 52.71 28.37
CA GLN A 618 2.86 52.58 28.77
C GLN A 618 1.96 52.35 27.54
N ASP A 619 2.07 53.18 26.50
CA ASP A 619 1.34 53.03 25.23
C ASP A 619 1.54 51.64 24.59
N LEU A 620 2.78 51.15 24.58
CA LEU A 620 3.11 49.83 24.04
C LEU A 620 2.60 48.70 24.95
N LEU A 621 2.58 48.91 26.27
CA LEU A 621 2.01 47.96 27.24
C LEU A 621 0.48 47.89 27.13
N GLU A 622 -0.20 49.00 26.81
CA GLU A 622 -1.63 49.03 26.57
C GLU A 622 -1.98 48.30 25.27
N LYS A 623 -1.33 48.65 24.15
CA LYS A 623 -1.44 47.92 22.87
C LYS A 623 -1.14 46.42 23.02
N TYR A 624 -0.18 46.05 23.88
CA TYR A 624 0.08 44.66 24.23
C TYR A 624 -1.03 44.02 25.07
N ARG A 625 -1.60 44.72 26.05
CA ARG A 625 -2.74 44.23 26.85
C ARG A 625 -3.97 44.02 25.98
N GLU A 626 -4.28 44.95 25.08
CA GLU A 626 -5.35 44.84 24.10
C GLU A 626 -5.13 43.67 23.15
N GLY A 627 -3.93 43.55 22.56
CA GLY A 627 -3.56 42.41 21.73
C GLY A 627 -3.68 41.09 22.48
N VAL A 628 -3.29 41.03 23.76
CA VAL A 628 -3.42 39.82 24.58
C VAL A 628 -4.89 39.51 24.86
N GLN A 629 -5.73 40.51 25.15
CA GLN A 629 -7.17 40.30 25.31
C GLN A 629 -7.83 39.83 24.00
N ALA A 630 -7.45 40.41 22.86
CA ALA A 630 -7.87 39.95 21.53
C ALA A 630 -7.41 38.51 21.25
N PHE A 631 -6.19 38.14 21.63
CA PHE A 631 -5.70 36.76 21.50
C PHE A 631 -6.41 35.78 22.45
N GLU A 632 -6.61 36.13 23.73
CA GLU A 632 -7.33 35.29 24.70
C GLU A 632 -8.82 35.11 24.34
N THR A 633 -9.40 36.08 23.63
CA THR A 633 -10.77 35.99 23.08
C THR A 633 -10.83 35.40 21.69
N SER A 634 -9.74 35.37 20.92
CA SER A 634 -9.62 34.60 19.67
C SER A 634 -9.69 33.09 19.91
N ASP A 635 -10.28 32.35 18.97
CA ASP A 635 -10.40 30.90 19.09
C ASP A 635 -9.04 30.17 18.98
N GLU A 636 -8.05 30.76 18.28
CA GLU A 636 -6.67 30.28 18.28
C GLU A 636 -6.03 30.36 19.67
N GLY A 637 -6.17 31.49 20.35
CA GLY A 637 -5.60 31.68 21.69
C GLY A 637 -6.33 30.86 22.75
N LYS A 638 -7.65 30.72 22.66
CA LYS A 638 -8.42 29.75 23.49
C LYS A 638 -7.91 28.32 23.29
N GLU A 639 -7.67 27.89 22.04
CA GLU A 639 -7.10 26.58 21.73
C GLU A 639 -5.66 26.42 22.28
N TYR A 640 -4.80 27.41 22.07
CA TYR A 640 -3.42 27.43 22.53
C TYR A 640 -3.34 27.35 24.06
N LEU A 641 -4.06 28.22 24.77
CA LEU A 641 -4.09 28.26 26.23
C LEU A 641 -4.69 26.97 26.82
N LYS A 642 -5.67 26.35 26.16
CA LYS A 642 -6.22 25.04 26.55
C LYS A 642 -5.18 23.92 26.40
N LYS A 643 -4.48 23.85 25.27
CA LYS A 643 -3.37 22.90 25.03
C LYS A 643 -2.23 23.12 26.04
N LEU A 644 -1.88 24.38 26.31
CA LEU A 644 -0.84 24.79 27.26
C LEU A 644 -1.19 24.38 28.70
N LYS A 645 -2.42 24.65 29.15
CA LYS A 645 -2.93 24.22 30.47
C LYS A 645 -2.95 22.70 30.60
N GLN A 646 -3.34 21.97 29.54
CA GLN A 646 -3.32 20.50 29.52
C GLN A 646 -1.90 19.92 29.62
N VAL A 647 -0.95 20.45 28.85
CA VAL A 647 0.46 20.02 28.89
C VAL A 647 1.09 20.31 30.25
N ARG A 648 0.92 21.55 30.78
CA ARG A 648 1.42 21.92 32.11
C ARG A 648 0.88 20.99 33.21
N LYS A 649 -0.43 20.68 33.20
CA LYS A 649 -1.03 19.71 34.13
C LYS A 649 -0.47 18.29 33.95
N SER A 650 -0.28 17.82 32.73
CA SER A 650 0.34 16.51 32.48
C SER A 650 1.77 16.43 33.01
N ASN A 651 2.53 17.51 32.89
CA ASN A 651 3.92 17.60 33.35
C ASN A 651 4.01 17.69 34.88
N ALA A 652 3.14 18.47 35.53
CA ALA A 652 3.04 18.52 36.98
C ALA A 652 2.63 17.16 37.57
N MET A 653 1.68 16.45 36.94
CA MET A 653 1.30 15.08 37.34
C MET A 653 2.46 14.07 37.16
N ALA A 654 3.33 14.25 36.15
CA ALA A 654 4.52 13.43 35.99
C ALA A 654 5.58 13.74 37.07
N GLN A 655 5.81 15.02 37.36
CA GLN A 655 6.71 15.45 38.45
C GLN A 655 6.23 14.97 39.83
N ALA A 656 4.92 15.01 40.11
CA ALA A 656 4.37 14.48 41.36
C ALA A 656 4.59 12.96 41.49
N LYS A 657 4.52 12.21 40.38
CA LYS A 657 4.86 10.77 40.38
C LYS A 657 6.34 10.53 40.67
N ASP A 658 7.22 11.22 39.95
CA ASP A 658 8.67 11.03 40.09
C ASP A 658 9.20 11.55 41.45
N LYS A 659 8.49 12.48 42.12
CA LYS A 659 8.85 12.96 43.47
C LYS A 659 8.35 12.08 44.61
N TYR A 660 7.16 11.49 44.47
CA TYR A 660 6.45 10.87 45.60
C TYR A 660 6.15 9.36 45.45
N LEU A 661 6.40 8.75 44.28
CA LEU A 661 6.30 7.29 44.06
C LEU A 661 7.64 6.59 43.79
N THR A 662 8.76 7.19 44.21
CA THR A 662 10.10 6.60 44.10
C THR A 662 10.24 5.25 44.80
N GLY A 663 9.54 5.08 45.94
CA GLY A 663 9.52 3.85 46.73
C GLY A 663 8.37 2.90 46.43
N MET A 664 7.57 3.11 45.37
CA MET A 664 6.43 2.22 45.08
C MET A 664 6.93 0.79 44.80
N PRO A 665 6.46 -0.23 45.53
CA PRO A 665 6.77 -1.62 45.26
C PRO A 665 6.53 -1.98 43.79
N LYS A 666 7.27 -2.95 43.26
CA LYS A 666 7.15 -3.41 41.88
C LYS A 666 6.48 -4.79 41.86
N LYS A 667 5.43 -4.94 41.05
CA LYS A 667 4.72 -6.22 40.92
C LYS A 667 5.72 -7.35 40.62
N PRO A 668 5.73 -8.44 41.41
CA PRO A 668 6.68 -9.54 41.24
C PRO A 668 6.42 -10.30 39.93
N LYS A 669 7.38 -11.14 39.58
CA LYS A 669 7.28 -12.04 38.43
C LYS A 669 6.31 -13.18 38.79
N GLY A 670 5.36 -13.48 37.91
CA GLY A 670 4.48 -14.64 38.09
C GLY A 670 5.20 -15.98 37.88
N ALA A 671 4.58 -17.09 38.24
CA ALA A 671 5.15 -18.45 38.26
C ALA A 671 6.03 -18.79 37.05
N ILE A 672 5.45 -18.66 35.86
CA ILE A 672 6.11 -18.88 34.56
C ILE A 672 7.40 -18.05 34.44
N GLN A 673 7.40 -16.81 34.92
CA GLN A 673 8.55 -15.90 34.83
C GLN A 673 9.60 -16.11 35.93
N LEU A 674 9.25 -16.78 37.03
CA LEU A 674 10.20 -17.25 38.04
C LEU A 674 10.93 -18.48 37.51
N PHE A 675 10.19 -19.51 37.08
CA PHE A 675 10.73 -20.70 36.41
C PHE A 675 11.62 -20.32 35.21
N LEU A 676 11.14 -19.43 34.33
CA LEU A 676 11.94 -18.96 33.20
C LEU A 676 13.23 -18.25 33.62
N HIS A 677 13.29 -17.63 34.79
CA HIS A 677 14.47 -16.90 35.26
C HIS A 677 15.50 -17.82 35.93
N GLU A 678 15.04 -18.92 36.50
CA GLU A 678 15.84 -19.96 37.13
C GLU A 678 16.45 -20.85 36.04
N LYS A 679 15.61 -21.58 35.29
CA LYS A 679 16.05 -22.51 34.23
C LYS A 679 16.77 -21.81 33.05
N VAL A 680 16.64 -20.48 32.87
CA VAL A 680 17.49 -19.72 31.90
C VAL A 680 18.96 -19.80 32.27
N LYS A 681 19.31 -19.86 33.55
CA LYS A 681 20.72 -19.98 33.97
C LYS A 681 21.26 -21.34 33.55
N ASP A 682 20.48 -22.39 33.77
CA ASP A 682 20.89 -23.77 33.53
C ASP A 682 20.95 -24.07 32.03
N LEU A 683 19.94 -23.66 31.26
CA LEU A 683 19.95 -23.80 29.80
C LEU A 683 21.02 -22.95 29.12
N LYS A 684 21.40 -21.81 29.70
CA LYS A 684 22.52 -21.02 29.18
C LYS A 684 23.89 -21.62 29.53
N LYS A 685 24.00 -22.44 30.58
CA LYS A 685 25.18 -23.28 30.85
C LYS A 685 25.21 -24.47 29.86
N ALA A 686 24.09 -25.16 29.68
CA ALA A 686 23.99 -26.34 28.81
C ALA A 686 24.06 -26.04 27.30
N LYS A 687 23.55 -24.88 26.85
CA LYS A 687 23.54 -24.43 25.46
C LYS A 687 23.92 -22.94 25.35
N PRO A 688 25.22 -22.59 25.43
CA PRO A 688 25.69 -21.19 25.48
C PRO A 688 25.41 -20.36 24.20
N ASP A 689 25.13 -21.01 23.07
CA ASP A 689 24.91 -20.34 21.78
C ASP A 689 23.47 -19.87 21.52
N LEU A 690 22.47 -20.48 22.17
CA LEU A 690 21.07 -20.09 21.99
C LEU A 690 20.76 -18.76 22.68
N LYS A 691 20.39 -17.75 21.88
CA LYS A 691 20.25 -16.36 22.33
C LYS A 691 18.90 -15.75 21.95
N GLY A 692 18.10 -15.41 22.96
CA GLY A 692 16.96 -14.50 22.81
C GLY A 692 15.62 -15.20 22.58
N PRO A 693 15.07 -15.27 21.35
CA PRO A 693 13.75 -15.86 21.11
C PRO A 693 13.76 -17.38 21.31
N ASP A 694 14.75 -18.07 20.75
CA ASP A 694 14.77 -19.54 20.68
C ASP A 694 14.99 -20.14 22.07
N LEU A 695 15.91 -19.57 22.86
CA LEU A 695 16.06 -19.85 24.30
C LEU A 695 14.71 -19.70 25.05
N LYS A 696 13.90 -18.68 24.74
CA LYS A 696 12.60 -18.46 25.38
C LYS A 696 11.49 -19.39 24.89
N ASN A 697 11.66 -20.02 23.73
CA ASN A 697 10.74 -21.00 23.20
C ASN A 697 11.04 -22.37 23.82
N GLU A 698 12.31 -22.80 23.82
CA GLU A 698 12.74 -24.02 24.53
C GLU A 698 12.35 -23.96 26.01
N LEU A 699 12.49 -22.80 26.68
CA LEU A 699 12.05 -22.64 28.06
C LEU A 699 10.53 -22.64 28.28
N ARG A 700 9.74 -22.28 27.26
CA ARG A 700 8.27 -22.38 27.32
C ARG A 700 7.80 -23.79 27.04
N GLU A 701 8.48 -24.50 26.14
CA GLU A 701 8.29 -25.91 25.88
C GLU A 701 8.62 -26.71 27.15
N LEU A 702 9.76 -26.45 27.79
CA LEU A 702 10.12 -27.04 29.09
C LEU A 702 9.13 -26.70 30.21
N TRP A 703 8.62 -25.45 30.29
CA TRP A 703 7.52 -25.16 31.23
C TRP A 703 6.26 -25.97 30.93
N ASN A 704 5.93 -26.20 29.65
CA ASN A 704 4.75 -26.99 29.29
C ASN A 704 4.96 -28.48 29.61
N THR A 705 6.15 -29.04 29.39
CA THR A 705 6.49 -30.45 29.62
C THR A 705 6.91 -30.80 31.05
N CYS A 706 7.27 -29.82 31.91
CA CYS A 706 7.54 -30.06 33.33
C CYS A 706 6.33 -30.71 34.03
N GLN A 707 6.61 -31.54 35.03
CA GLN A 707 5.58 -32.18 35.86
C GLN A 707 4.71 -31.14 36.59
N GLU A 708 3.48 -31.53 36.90
CA GLU A 708 2.48 -30.64 37.51
C GLU A 708 2.88 -30.18 38.91
N GLU A 709 3.56 -31.05 39.68
CA GLU A 709 4.12 -30.71 41.00
C GLU A 709 5.20 -29.61 40.92
N GLU A 710 6.15 -29.69 39.98
CA GLU A 710 7.13 -28.61 39.81
C GLU A 710 6.42 -27.29 39.49
N LYS A 711 5.47 -27.30 38.54
CA LYS A 711 4.68 -26.10 38.16
C LYS A 711 3.96 -25.50 39.38
N LYS A 712 3.40 -26.34 40.25
CA LYS A 712 2.71 -25.95 41.48
C LYS A 712 3.66 -25.23 42.44
N THR A 713 4.87 -25.76 42.69
CA THR A 713 5.86 -25.05 43.55
C THR A 713 6.22 -23.64 43.04
N TYR A 714 6.22 -23.40 41.72
CA TYR A 714 6.44 -22.06 41.15
C TYR A 714 5.19 -21.18 41.18
N GLN A 715 3.98 -21.76 41.22
CA GLN A 715 2.73 -21.04 41.47
C GLN A 715 2.70 -20.56 42.93
N ASP A 716 2.94 -21.45 43.88
CA ASP A 716 2.98 -21.12 45.32
C ASP A 716 4.03 -20.02 45.60
N LYS A 717 5.26 -20.16 45.06
CA LYS A 717 6.31 -19.12 45.14
C LYS A 717 5.88 -17.79 44.52
N ALA A 718 5.07 -17.80 43.46
CA ALA A 718 4.61 -16.57 42.82
C ALA A 718 3.48 -15.90 43.60
N ASP A 719 2.59 -16.69 44.20
CA ASP A 719 1.46 -16.21 44.97
C ASP A 719 1.91 -15.70 46.36
N MET A 720 2.90 -16.35 46.99
CA MET A 720 3.61 -15.80 48.17
C MET A 720 4.26 -14.44 47.87
N LEU A 721 5.01 -14.33 46.75
CA LEU A 721 5.64 -13.06 46.36
C LEU A 721 4.59 -11.99 46.01
N MET A 722 3.45 -12.38 45.43
CA MET A 722 2.32 -11.49 45.18
C MET A 722 1.66 -11.01 46.48
N GLY A 723 1.51 -11.88 47.49
CA GLY A 723 1.04 -11.52 48.83
C GLY A 723 1.94 -10.46 49.47
N ALA A 724 3.24 -10.72 49.56
CA ALA A 724 4.23 -9.78 50.09
C ALA A 724 4.28 -8.45 49.30
N TYR A 725 3.97 -8.48 48.00
CA TYR A 725 3.82 -7.28 47.18
C TYR A 725 2.53 -6.50 47.48
N GLU A 726 1.43 -7.18 47.80
CA GLU A 726 0.17 -6.53 48.19
C GLU A 726 0.23 -5.98 49.61
N GLU A 727 0.96 -6.60 50.52
CA GLU A 727 1.30 -6.11 51.86
C GLU A 727 2.18 -4.86 51.79
N SER A 728 3.34 -4.93 51.12
CA SER A 728 4.20 -3.76 50.91
C SER A 728 3.50 -2.64 50.11
N LEU A 729 2.48 -2.95 49.29
CA LEU A 729 1.61 -1.93 48.68
C LEU A 729 0.63 -1.28 49.68
N LYS A 730 0.15 -1.99 50.71
CA LYS A 730 -0.67 -1.41 51.79
C LYS A 730 0.20 -0.45 52.61
N GLU A 731 1.35 -0.91 53.07
CA GLU A 731 2.36 -0.10 53.78
C GLU A 731 2.77 1.14 52.97
N PHE A 732 3.05 0.98 51.67
CA PHE A 732 3.41 2.09 50.79
C PHE A 732 2.25 3.09 50.61
N ARG A 733 0.98 2.66 50.64
CA ARG A 733 -0.18 3.57 50.60
C ARG A 733 -0.38 4.34 51.91
N GLU A 734 0.04 3.76 53.03
CA GLU A 734 -0.01 4.38 54.35
C GLU A 734 1.17 5.32 54.60
N THR A 735 2.30 5.09 53.93
CA THR A 735 3.48 5.95 53.93
C THR A 735 3.13 7.39 53.54
N GLU A 736 3.73 8.37 54.23
CA GLU A 736 3.49 9.80 53.99
C GLU A 736 3.68 10.22 52.52
N ASN A 737 4.62 9.61 51.81
CA ASN A 737 4.91 9.94 50.42
C ASN A 737 3.71 9.65 49.50
N PHE A 738 2.97 8.56 49.70
CA PHE A 738 1.74 8.31 48.95
C PHE A 738 0.60 9.26 49.37
N LYS A 739 0.51 9.61 50.66
CA LYS A 739 -0.45 10.63 51.15
C LYS A 739 -0.15 12.01 50.52
N LYS A 740 1.12 12.42 50.44
CA LYS A 740 1.60 13.65 49.78
C LYS A 740 1.34 13.62 48.27
N TYR A 741 1.59 12.48 47.60
CA TYR A 741 1.19 12.27 46.19
C TYR A 741 -0.32 12.43 45.99
N ALA A 742 -1.14 11.77 46.81
CA ALA A 742 -2.59 11.82 46.71
C ALA A 742 -3.12 13.24 46.96
N ALA A 743 -2.52 13.98 47.89
CA ALA A 743 -2.81 15.40 48.12
C ALA A 743 -2.43 16.26 46.90
N GLU A 744 -1.26 16.07 46.29
CA GLU A 744 -0.82 16.84 45.12
C GLU A 744 -1.67 16.51 43.88
N VAL A 745 -2.03 15.25 43.67
CA VAL A 745 -3.01 14.84 42.65
C VAL A 745 -4.38 15.45 42.92
N ARG A 746 -4.83 15.55 44.19
CA ARG A 746 -6.06 16.25 44.57
C ARG A 746 -5.99 17.76 44.30
N LYS A 747 -4.86 18.43 44.53
CA LYS A 747 -4.65 19.85 44.15
C LYS A 747 -4.71 20.03 42.63
N LEU A 748 -3.99 19.19 41.88
CA LEU A 748 -3.95 19.24 40.41
C LEU A 748 -5.29 18.82 39.75
N SER A 749 -6.14 18.04 40.44
CA SER A 749 -7.45 17.61 39.95
C SER A 749 -8.62 18.48 40.42
N LYS A 750 -8.53 19.16 41.58
CA LYS A 750 -9.49 20.18 41.99
C LYS A 750 -9.55 21.29 40.93
N LYS A 751 -10.66 21.34 40.20
CA LYS A 751 -11.09 22.55 39.51
C LYS A 751 -11.33 23.58 40.62
N LYS A 752 -10.58 24.69 40.63
CA LYS A 752 -10.69 25.75 41.66
C LYS A 752 -12.19 26.09 41.81
N PRO A 753 -12.80 25.97 43.01
CA PRO A 753 -14.09 26.60 43.25
C PRO A 753 -13.92 28.08 42.95
N GLY A 754 -14.90 28.70 42.29
CA GLY A 754 -14.90 30.15 42.15
C GLY A 754 -14.82 30.76 43.55
N GLY A 755 -13.96 31.77 43.74
CA GLY A 755 -13.96 32.53 44.98
C GLY A 755 -15.36 33.11 45.19
N GLY A 756 -15.87 33.01 46.42
CA GLY A 756 -17.21 33.48 46.76
C GLY A 756 -17.30 35.00 46.75
N GLY A 757 -17.49 35.60 45.58
CA GLY A 757 -18.04 36.95 45.47
C GLY A 757 -19.56 36.87 45.63
N LYS A 758 -20.10 37.42 46.73
CA LYS A 758 -21.56 37.60 46.90
C LYS A 758 -22.04 38.57 45.82
N GLY A 759 -22.84 38.08 44.88
CA GLY A 759 -23.49 38.90 43.85
C GLY A 759 -24.81 38.25 43.41
N LYS A 760 -25.94 38.77 43.91
CA LYS A 760 -27.27 38.41 43.41
C LYS A 760 -27.45 39.03 42.01
N GLY A 761 -28.11 38.30 41.11
CA GLY A 761 -28.84 38.95 40.00
C GLY A 761 -28.59 38.41 38.60
N LYS A 762 -29.71 37.96 37.99
CA LYS A 762 -29.97 37.81 36.55
C LYS A 762 -29.21 36.69 35.81
N GLY A 763 -30.00 35.84 35.15
CA GLY A 763 -29.56 34.53 34.65
C GLY A 763 -28.70 34.58 33.39
N LYS A 764 -27.88 33.54 33.21
CA LYS A 764 -27.17 33.27 31.94
C LYS A 764 -27.64 31.91 31.39
N PRO A 765 -27.81 31.74 30.07
CA PRO A 765 -28.61 30.63 29.53
C PRO A 765 -28.03 29.25 29.84
N LYS A 766 -28.89 28.23 29.87
CA LYS A 766 -28.46 26.83 29.77
C LYS A 766 -27.68 26.67 28.46
N LYS A 767 -26.35 26.65 28.56
CA LYS A 767 -25.46 26.36 27.43
C LYS A 767 -25.90 25.04 26.82
N ASP A 768 -26.23 25.05 25.52
CA ASP A 768 -26.88 23.94 24.85
C ASP A 768 -26.20 22.61 25.14
N LYS A 769 -26.90 21.75 25.88
CA LYS A 769 -26.58 20.34 25.91
C LYS A 769 -26.94 19.81 24.53
N GLY A 770 -25.92 19.54 23.72
CA GLY A 770 -26.08 18.94 22.39
C GLY A 770 -27.09 17.79 22.42
N PRO A 771 -27.87 17.62 21.34
CA PRO A 771 -29.23 17.11 21.36
C PRO A 771 -29.41 15.91 22.29
N LYS A 772 -30.22 16.10 23.34
CA LYS A 772 -30.65 15.02 24.25
C LYS A 772 -31.05 13.80 23.42
N GLY A 773 -30.55 12.63 23.81
CA GLY A 773 -31.10 11.37 23.29
C GLY A 773 -32.58 11.24 23.66
N PRO A 774 -33.34 10.36 22.99
CA PRO A 774 -34.71 10.07 23.39
C PRO A 774 -34.74 9.67 24.86
N GLU A 775 -35.72 10.21 25.59
CA GLU A 775 -35.88 9.94 27.01
C GLU A 775 -36.22 8.45 27.22
N ALA A 776 -35.76 7.88 28.34
CA ALA A 776 -35.94 6.46 28.61
C ALA A 776 -37.39 6.21 29.03
N PRO A 777 -38.10 5.23 28.44
CA PRO A 777 -39.44 4.86 28.90
C PRO A 777 -39.39 4.32 30.33
N GLU A 778 -40.46 4.51 31.08
CA GLU A 778 -40.57 4.12 32.49
C GLU A 778 -40.51 2.59 32.69
N SER A 779 -40.92 1.84 31.66
CA SER A 779 -40.81 0.39 31.54
C SER A 779 -39.38 -0.14 31.40
N MET A 780 -38.34 0.72 31.39
CA MET A 780 -36.95 0.27 31.40
C MET A 780 -36.54 -0.16 32.83
N PRO A 781 -36.13 -1.43 33.04
CA PRO A 781 -35.63 -1.89 34.33
C PRO A 781 -34.49 -1.00 34.84
N LYS A 782 -34.50 -0.74 36.16
CA LYS A 782 -33.47 0.05 36.83
C LYS A 782 -32.41 -0.89 37.39
N ARG A 783 -31.13 -0.53 37.24
CA ARG A 783 -30.00 -1.35 37.74
C ARG A 783 -30.17 -1.66 39.23
N PRO A 784 -30.04 -2.92 39.66
CA PRO A 784 -30.16 -3.30 41.05
C PRO A 784 -29.02 -2.73 41.89
N ARG A 785 -29.24 -2.67 43.20
CA ARG A 785 -28.23 -2.26 44.18
C ARG A 785 -27.21 -3.41 44.35
N ASN A 786 -25.93 -3.05 44.43
CA ASN A 786 -24.86 -4.00 44.73
C ASN A 786 -24.99 -4.52 46.18
N ALA A 787 -24.36 -5.65 46.54
CA ALA A 787 -24.42 -6.28 47.87
C ALA A 787 -24.22 -5.29 49.03
N MET A 788 -23.14 -4.51 48.97
CA MET A 788 -22.83 -3.46 49.96
C MET A 788 -23.88 -2.33 49.98
N GLN A 789 -24.55 -2.05 48.85
CA GLN A 789 -25.64 -1.07 48.76
C GLN A 789 -27.00 -1.63 49.22
N LEU A 790 -27.21 -2.95 49.20
CA LEU A 790 -28.34 -3.61 49.86
C LEU A 790 -28.14 -3.54 51.38
N PHE A 791 -26.97 -3.94 51.87
CA PHE A 791 -26.58 -3.79 53.27
C PHE A 791 -26.71 -2.35 53.77
N MET A 792 -26.16 -1.36 53.05
CA MET A 792 -26.32 0.07 53.40
C MET A 792 -27.77 0.56 53.32
N ALA A 793 -28.64 -0.10 52.52
CA ALA A 793 -30.05 0.24 52.45
C ALA A 793 -30.85 -0.37 53.61
N GLN A 794 -30.44 -1.53 54.11
CA GLN A 794 -31.06 -2.25 55.22
C GLN A 794 -30.59 -1.70 56.57
N ASN A 795 -29.29 -1.43 56.74
CA ASN A 795 -28.70 -0.83 57.94
C ASN A 795 -28.75 0.71 57.94
N LYS A 796 -29.84 1.29 57.42
CA LYS A 796 -30.00 2.74 57.21
C LYS A 796 -29.98 3.61 58.48
N GLY A 797 -30.12 3.01 59.67
CA GLY A 797 -29.93 3.70 60.95
C GLY A 797 -28.48 3.79 61.44
N GLY A 798 -27.55 3.00 60.88
CA GLY A 798 -26.19 2.79 61.39
C GLY A 798 -25.15 3.89 61.08
N GLY A 799 -25.54 5.17 61.13
CA GLY A 799 -24.61 6.29 61.03
C GLY A 799 -23.94 6.52 59.66
N ASN A 800 -22.86 7.31 59.66
CA ASN A 800 -22.19 7.84 58.47
C ASN A 800 -21.60 6.72 57.56
N LEU A 801 -21.44 6.99 56.26
CA LEU A 801 -21.00 6.04 55.22
C LEU A 801 -19.74 5.23 55.58
N LYS A 802 -18.83 5.82 56.38
CA LYS A 802 -17.61 5.18 56.86
C LYS A 802 -17.89 4.11 57.93
N ALA A 803 -18.85 4.35 58.83
CA ALA A 803 -19.29 3.38 59.83
C ALA A 803 -20.04 2.22 59.18
N GLN A 804 -20.96 2.51 58.25
CA GLN A 804 -21.64 1.46 57.45
C GLN A 804 -20.63 0.64 56.62
N SER A 805 -19.55 1.24 56.13
CA SER A 805 -18.48 0.50 55.46
C SER A 805 -17.62 -0.35 56.41
N ALA A 806 -17.50 0.02 57.69
CA ALA A 806 -16.79 -0.76 58.70
C ALA A 806 -17.65 -1.94 59.18
N ALA A 807 -18.93 -1.70 59.47
CA ALA A 807 -19.91 -2.74 59.78
C ALA A 807 -20.05 -3.78 58.65
N TRP A 808 -19.92 -3.36 57.37
CA TRP A 808 -19.86 -4.30 56.24
C TRP A 808 -18.62 -5.21 56.31
N THR A 809 -17.47 -4.70 56.71
CA THR A 809 -16.23 -5.50 56.86
C THR A 809 -16.23 -6.37 58.13
N GLU A 810 -16.83 -5.91 59.21
CA GLU A 810 -17.00 -6.66 60.47
C GLU A 810 -17.95 -7.86 60.32
N LEU A 811 -18.90 -7.79 59.38
CA LEU A 811 -19.83 -8.88 59.07
C LEU A 811 -19.15 -10.18 58.55
N GLY A 812 -17.85 -10.12 58.25
CA GLY A 812 -17.06 -11.26 57.80
C GLY A 812 -17.49 -11.83 56.43
N ALA A 813 -16.78 -12.87 55.98
CA ALA A 813 -17.10 -13.52 54.71
C ALA A 813 -18.47 -14.20 54.72
N GLU A 814 -18.96 -14.65 55.88
CA GLU A 814 -20.21 -15.39 56.00
C GLU A 814 -21.44 -14.48 56.02
N GLY A 815 -21.40 -13.39 56.79
CA GLY A 815 -22.47 -12.39 56.74
C GLY A 815 -22.54 -11.70 55.38
N GLN A 816 -21.40 -11.44 54.73
CA GLN A 816 -21.38 -10.85 53.39
C GLN A 816 -21.96 -11.78 52.30
N LYS A 817 -21.84 -13.12 52.42
CA LYS A 817 -22.37 -14.08 51.43
C LYS A 817 -23.85 -13.85 51.15
N LYS A 818 -24.69 -13.72 52.19
CA LYS A 818 -26.13 -13.48 52.06
C LYS A 818 -26.45 -12.27 51.15
N TYR A 819 -25.85 -11.12 51.44
CA TYR A 819 -26.03 -9.91 50.63
C TYR A 819 -25.42 -10.01 49.22
N ILE A 820 -24.38 -10.82 49.05
CA ILE A 820 -23.77 -11.10 47.74
C ILE A 820 -24.68 -12.02 46.91
N GLU A 821 -25.33 -12.99 47.52
CA GLU A 821 -26.30 -13.89 46.88
C GLU A 821 -27.59 -13.14 46.52
N GLU A 822 -28.16 -12.37 47.44
CA GLU A 822 -29.29 -11.47 47.15
C GLU A 822 -28.96 -10.46 46.03
N ALA A 823 -27.75 -9.92 45.99
CA ALA A 823 -27.31 -9.03 44.91
C ALA A 823 -27.12 -9.76 43.57
N LYS A 824 -26.66 -11.02 43.58
CA LYS A 824 -26.58 -11.87 42.38
C LYS A 824 -27.97 -12.15 41.84
N GLU A 825 -28.89 -12.64 42.67
CA GLU A 825 -30.27 -12.88 42.27
C GLU A 825 -30.95 -11.64 41.70
N LEU A 826 -30.82 -10.47 42.36
CA LEU A 826 -31.37 -9.22 41.87
C LEU A 826 -30.71 -8.77 40.56
N SER A 827 -29.43 -9.11 40.34
CA SER A 827 -28.74 -8.88 39.07
C SER A 827 -29.22 -9.81 37.95
N GLU A 828 -29.47 -11.07 38.25
CA GLU A 828 -29.99 -12.07 37.31
C GLU A 828 -31.44 -11.75 36.91
N LYS A 829 -32.30 -11.42 37.89
CA LYS A 829 -33.66 -10.92 37.68
C LYS A 829 -33.65 -9.66 36.80
N TYR A 830 -32.80 -8.67 37.10
CA TYR A 830 -32.65 -7.48 36.25
C TYR A 830 -32.11 -7.80 34.84
N GLU A 831 -31.24 -8.80 34.68
CA GLU A 831 -30.76 -9.21 33.36
C GLU A 831 -31.85 -9.90 32.54
N GLN A 832 -32.71 -10.72 33.16
CA GLN A 832 -33.92 -11.28 32.57
C GLN A 832 -34.90 -10.16 32.17
N ASP A 833 -35.25 -9.25 33.10
CA ASP A 833 -36.11 -8.08 32.82
C ASP A 833 -35.55 -7.21 31.68
N MET A 834 -34.23 -7.03 31.61
CA MET A 834 -33.58 -6.27 30.55
C MET A 834 -33.54 -7.02 29.21
N ILE A 835 -33.51 -8.35 29.23
CA ILE A 835 -33.67 -9.19 28.03
C ILE A 835 -35.11 -9.06 27.52
N ASP A 836 -36.10 -9.12 28.41
CA ASP A 836 -37.51 -9.07 28.04
C ASP A 836 -37.96 -7.65 27.65
N PHE A 837 -37.46 -6.62 28.31
CA PHE A 837 -37.57 -5.23 27.83
C PHE A 837 -36.95 -5.07 26.43
N ARG A 838 -35.79 -5.68 26.13
CA ARG A 838 -35.22 -5.64 24.77
C ARG A 838 -36.06 -6.41 23.74
N LYS A 839 -36.80 -7.45 24.16
CA LYS A 839 -37.77 -8.18 23.33
C LYS A 839 -39.08 -7.39 23.16
N SER A 840 -39.47 -6.57 24.13
CA SER A 840 -40.73 -5.81 24.13
C SER A 840 -40.81 -4.80 22.98
N GLY A 841 -42.04 -4.44 22.57
CA GLY A 841 -42.26 -3.42 21.55
C GLY A 841 -41.66 -2.07 21.90
N GLU A 842 -41.71 -1.70 23.19
CA GLU A 842 -41.18 -0.43 23.70
C GLU A 842 -39.66 -0.38 23.71
N GLY A 843 -38.98 -1.44 24.17
CA GLY A 843 -37.52 -1.50 24.12
C GLY A 843 -37.00 -1.53 22.70
N LYS A 844 -37.67 -2.25 21.77
CA LYS A 844 -37.39 -2.19 20.33
C LYS A 844 -37.57 -0.77 19.76
N LYS A 845 -38.64 -0.06 20.14
CA LYS A 845 -38.91 1.35 19.76
C LYS A 845 -37.84 2.30 20.31
N TYR A 846 -37.50 2.18 21.59
CA TYR A 846 -36.45 2.97 22.24
C TYR A 846 -35.07 2.72 21.63
N LEU A 847 -34.69 1.46 21.38
CA LEU A 847 -33.44 1.10 20.69
C LEU A 847 -33.40 1.69 19.27
N ARG A 848 -34.52 1.66 18.52
CA ARG A 848 -34.63 2.28 17.19
C ARG A 848 -34.44 3.80 17.25
N LEU A 849 -35.09 4.48 18.19
CA LEU A 849 -34.98 5.93 18.39
C LEU A 849 -33.56 6.33 18.85
N LYS A 850 -32.97 5.59 19.78
CA LYS A 850 -31.59 5.79 20.27
C LYS A 850 -30.57 5.59 19.15
N ALA A 851 -30.75 4.57 18.31
CA ALA A 851 -29.93 4.35 17.12
C ALA A 851 -30.11 5.44 16.06
N ALA A 852 -31.32 5.99 15.90
CA ALA A 852 -31.59 7.12 15.00
C ALA A 852 -30.94 8.42 15.51
N ALA A 853 -31.06 8.74 16.80
CA ALA A 853 -30.40 9.88 17.43
C ALA A 853 -28.86 9.78 17.32
N ALA A 854 -28.29 8.60 17.58
CA ALA A 854 -26.87 8.35 17.41
C ALA A 854 -26.40 8.51 15.94
N LYS A 855 -27.22 8.12 14.96
CA LYS A 855 -26.94 8.38 13.53
C LYS A 855 -26.98 9.87 13.21
N LYS A 856 -27.99 10.62 13.70
CA LYS A 856 -28.11 12.07 13.51
C LYS A 856 -26.90 12.80 14.12
N ALA A 857 -26.49 12.46 15.34
CA ALA A 857 -25.29 13.00 15.97
C ALA A 857 -24.00 12.71 15.18
N ARG A 858 -23.87 11.50 14.59
CA ARG A 858 -22.73 11.15 13.71
C ARG A 858 -22.74 11.89 12.38
N VAL A 859 -23.91 12.20 11.82
CA VAL A 859 -24.03 13.07 10.64
C VAL A 859 -23.67 14.51 10.98
N ASN A 860 -24.14 15.03 12.12
CA ASN A 860 -23.84 16.40 12.57
C ASN A 860 -22.34 16.61 12.84
N THR A 861 -21.69 15.71 13.58
CA THR A 861 -20.23 15.77 13.80
C THR A 861 -19.41 15.62 12.51
N VAL A 862 -19.94 14.93 11.48
CA VAL A 862 -19.36 14.91 10.13
C VAL A 862 -19.63 16.22 9.39
N ARG A 863 -20.79 16.85 9.58
CA ARG A 863 -21.10 18.19 9.04
C ARG A 863 -20.16 19.23 9.62
N GLU A 864 -20.02 19.33 10.93
CA GLU A 864 -19.07 20.21 11.62
C GLU A 864 -17.64 19.98 11.13
N LYS A 865 -17.21 18.72 10.98
CA LYS A 865 -15.84 18.40 10.55
C LYS A 865 -15.47 18.84 9.13
N TYR A 866 -16.43 18.88 8.21
CA TYR A 866 -16.18 19.19 6.78
C TYR A 866 -16.77 20.53 6.31
N LEU A 867 -17.78 21.07 7.00
CA LEU A 867 -18.52 22.28 6.66
C LEU A 867 -18.62 23.27 7.85
N GLY A 868 -17.95 22.99 8.97
CA GLY A 868 -17.88 23.85 10.16
C GLY A 868 -16.47 24.35 10.47
N LYS A 869 -15.66 24.55 9.42
CA LYS A 869 -14.41 25.33 9.46
C LYS A 869 -14.67 26.65 8.74
N ASP A 870 -14.00 27.71 9.14
CA ASP A 870 -14.29 29.06 8.62
C ASP A 870 -13.95 29.22 7.12
N ASP A 871 -12.93 28.50 6.63
CA ASP A 871 -12.57 28.41 5.19
C ASP A 871 -13.51 27.52 4.35
N ALA A 872 -14.51 26.87 4.96
CA ALA A 872 -15.42 26.00 4.22
C ALA A 872 -16.48 26.85 3.48
N PRO A 873 -16.74 26.59 2.18
CA PRO A 873 -17.82 27.25 1.46
C PRO A 873 -19.14 27.11 2.23
N LYS A 874 -19.80 28.24 2.49
CA LYS A 874 -21.13 28.27 3.11
C LYS A 874 -22.19 28.02 2.03
N PRO A 875 -23.31 27.33 2.35
CA PRO A 875 -24.42 27.23 1.41
C PRO A 875 -24.94 28.65 1.09
N PRO A 876 -25.22 28.99 -0.17
CA PRO A 876 -25.85 30.27 -0.50
C PRO A 876 -27.22 30.39 0.18
N PRO A 877 -27.66 31.62 0.53
CA PRO A 877 -29.00 31.86 1.03
C PRO A 877 -30.04 31.51 -0.05
N PRO A 878 -31.25 31.03 0.31
CA PRO A 878 -32.30 30.73 -0.67
C PRO A 878 -32.64 31.95 -1.54
N ALA A 879 -32.92 31.71 -2.83
CA ALA A 879 -33.37 32.77 -3.73
C ALA A 879 -34.69 33.40 -3.22
N PRO A 880 -34.82 34.74 -3.22
CA PRO A 880 -36.10 35.40 -2.98
C PRO A 880 -37.08 35.09 -4.12
N GLY A 881 -38.34 34.80 -3.79
CA GLY A 881 -39.42 34.70 -4.78
C GLY A 881 -39.86 36.08 -5.28
N ALA A 882 -40.71 36.12 -6.32
CA ALA A 882 -41.18 37.38 -6.96
C ALA A 882 -41.75 38.39 -5.94
N TYR A 883 -42.63 37.92 -5.05
CA TYR A 883 -43.15 38.74 -3.95
C TYR A 883 -42.07 39.28 -3.00
N GLN A 884 -40.97 38.53 -2.79
CA GLN A 884 -39.88 38.95 -1.92
C GLN A 884 -38.92 39.94 -2.58
N VAL A 885 -38.75 39.88 -3.91
CA VAL A 885 -38.06 40.92 -4.69
C VAL A 885 -38.88 42.21 -4.66
N PHE A 886 -40.19 42.11 -4.92
CA PHE A 886 -41.15 43.21 -4.78
C PHE A 886 -41.11 43.86 -3.38
N VAL A 887 -41.16 43.04 -2.32
CA VAL A 887 -41.03 43.51 -0.93
C VAL A 887 -39.66 44.17 -0.70
N GLN A 888 -38.56 43.68 -1.24
CA GLN A 888 -37.24 44.32 -1.07
C GLN A 888 -37.18 45.70 -1.71
N GLU A 889 -37.82 45.91 -2.87
CA GLU A 889 -37.84 47.20 -3.57
C GLU A 889 -38.83 48.22 -2.94
N LYS A 890 -40.02 47.77 -2.51
CA LYS A 890 -41.10 48.66 -2.02
C LYS A 890 -41.13 48.84 -0.49
N ARG A 891 -40.45 47.98 0.27
CA ARG A 891 -40.32 48.13 1.74
C ARG A 891 -39.54 49.38 2.17
N PRO A 892 -38.37 49.76 1.60
CA PRO A 892 -37.67 50.96 2.04
C PRO A 892 -38.48 52.25 1.82
N THR A 893 -39.23 52.34 0.71
CA THR A 893 -40.08 53.50 0.39
C THR A 893 -41.30 53.64 1.32
N LEU A 894 -41.72 52.57 2.00
CA LEU A 894 -42.81 52.60 2.98
C LEU A 894 -42.31 52.70 4.44
N LEU A 895 -41.03 52.41 4.71
CA LEU A 895 -40.45 52.55 6.05
C LEU A 895 -40.09 54.01 6.41
N THR A 896 -39.86 54.87 5.42
CA THR A 896 -39.55 56.30 5.64
C THR A 896 -40.71 57.08 6.26
N GLY A 897 -41.95 56.58 6.18
CA GLY A 897 -43.15 57.20 6.77
C GLY A 897 -43.42 56.84 8.24
N GLY A 898 -42.45 56.33 9.00
CA GLY A 898 -42.61 56.03 10.43
C GLY A 898 -43.57 54.86 10.77
N LYS A 899 -44.11 54.17 9.77
CA LYS A 899 -45.10 53.10 9.96
C LYS A 899 -44.47 51.82 10.55
N ASN A 900 -45.23 51.16 11.44
CA ASN A 900 -44.82 49.89 12.03
C ASN A 900 -44.63 48.77 10.98
N LEU A 901 -43.57 47.96 11.16
CA LEU A 901 -43.17 46.87 10.26
C LEU A 901 -44.31 45.90 9.88
N GLY A 902 -45.22 45.61 10.82
CA GLY A 902 -46.38 44.75 10.57
C GLY A 902 -47.48 45.40 9.72
N ALA A 903 -47.61 46.72 9.75
CA ALA A 903 -48.54 47.48 8.90
C ALA A 903 -48.00 47.55 7.46
N VAL A 904 -46.71 47.90 7.32
CA VAL A 904 -46.00 47.91 6.03
C VAL A 904 -46.06 46.54 5.34
N ALA A 905 -45.94 45.45 6.09
CA ALA A 905 -46.09 44.09 5.54
C ALA A 905 -47.51 43.78 5.03
N LYS A 906 -48.56 44.33 5.66
CA LYS A 906 -49.95 44.19 5.17
C LYS A 906 -50.19 45.04 3.93
N GLU A 907 -49.74 46.30 3.92
CA GLU A 907 -49.82 47.20 2.76
C GLU A 907 -49.11 46.58 1.55
N LEU A 908 -47.90 46.04 1.71
CA LEU A 908 -47.17 45.34 0.65
C LEU A 908 -47.91 44.07 0.14
N SER A 909 -48.54 43.31 1.03
CA SER A 909 -49.31 42.12 0.62
C SER A 909 -50.60 42.50 -0.12
N GLN A 910 -51.23 43.61 0.22
CA GLN A 910 -52.41 44.15 -0.47
C GLN A 910 -52.02 44.71 -1.84
N LEU A 911 -50.95 45.51 -1.92
CA LEU A 911 -50.42 46.03 -3.18
C LEU A 911 -50.02 44.90 -4.14
N TRP A 912 -49.33 43.85 -3.66
CA TRP A 912 -49.04 42.69 -4.50
C TRP A 912 -50.31 42.01 -5.03
N GLY A 913 -51.39 41.99 -4.24
CA GLY A 913 -52.69 41.48 -4.64
C GLY A 913 -53.35 42.28 -5.77
N THR A 914 -53.20 43.61 -5.78
CA THR A 914 -53.78 44.50 -6.80
C THR A 914 -52.98 44.59 -8.11
N TYR A 915 -51.68 44.26 -8.10
CA TYR A 915 -50.87 44.23 -9.32
C TYR A 915 -51.37 43.19 -10.33
N SER A 916 -51.52 43.60 -11.59
CA SER A 916 -51.88 42.73 -12.71
C SER A 916 -50.77 41.74 -13.07
N GLU A 917 -51.08 40.71 -13.85
CA GLU A 917 -50.09 39.74 -14.31
C GLU A 917 -48.96 40.41 -15.14
N GLU A 918 -49.28 41.46 -15.89
CA GLU A 918 -48.32 42.22 -16.70
C GLU A 918 -47.30 42.97 -15.84
N GLU A 919 -47.73 43.51 -14.70
CA GLU A 919 -46.88 44.24 -13.76
C GLU A 919 -46.12 43.31 -12.80
N ARG A 920 -46.59 42.06 -12.63
CA ARG A 920 -45.86 41.01 -11.90
C ARG A 920 -44.72 40.40 -12.74
N LYS A 921 -44.87 40.30 -14.07
CA LYS A 921 -43.83 39.79 -15.01
C LYS A 921 -42.41 40.30 -14.71
N PRO A 922 -42.11 41.61 -14.50
CA PRO A 922 -40.75 42.06 -14.19
C PRO A 922 -40.21 41.54 -12.85
N PHE A 923 -41.04 41.39 -11.83
CA PHE A 923 -40.63 40.80 -10.54
C PHE A 923 -40.46 39.28 -10.61
N GLU A 924 -41.27 38.61 -11.44
CA GLU A 924 -41.13 37.18 -11.72
C GLU A 924 -39.89 36.88 -12.56
N ALA A 925 -39.57 37.71 -13.55
CA ALA A 925 -38.32 37.64 -14.31
C ALA A 925 -37.09 37.81 -13.39
N ARG A 926 -37.04 38.88 -12.58
CA ARG A 926 -35.97 39.09 -11.60
C ARG A 926 -35.85 37.94 -10.59
N ALA A 927 -36.97 37.36 -10.14
CA ALA A 927 -36.93 36.20 -9.25
C ALA A 927 -36.50 34.91 -9.96
N ALA A 928 -36.80 34.74 -11.25
CA ALA A 928 -36.30 33.64 -12.07
C ALA A 928 -34.78 33.75 -12.30
N GLU A 929 -34.27 34.94 -12.56
CA GLU A 929 -32.84 35.25 -12.64
C GLU A 929 -32.14 34.96 -11.31
N LEU A 930 -32.61 35.53 -10.20
CA LEU A 930 -32.04 35.28 -8.85
C LEU A 930 -32.11 33.79 -8.43
N LYS A 931 -33.10 33.05 -8.94
CA LYS A 931 -33.21 31.60 -8.77
C LYS A 931 -32.21 30.83 -9.64
N ALA A 932 -31.99 31.24 -10.88
CA ALA A 932 -30.94 30.68 -11.73
C ALA A 932 -29.56 30.88 -11.09
N ASP A 933 -29.27 32.11 -10.65
CA ASP A 933 -28.10 32.51 -9.88
C ASP A 933 -27.89 31.64 -8.63
N PHE A 934 -28.95 31.41 -7.86
CA PHE A 934 -28.93 30.53 -6.70
C PHE A 934 -28.64 29.07 -7.07
N ASP A 935 -29.26 28.56 -8.14
CA ASP A 935 -29.03 27.20 -8.61
C ASP A 935 -27.61 27.02 -9.16
N GLU A 936 -27.00 28.03 -9.77
CA GLU A 936 -25.58 28.04 -10.15
C GLU A 936 -24.66 28.08 -8.93
N LYS A 937 -24.91 28.99 -7.98
CA LYS A 937 -24.17 29.07 -6.70
C LYS A 937 -24.33 27.76 -5.89
N MET A 938 -25.48 27.09 -5.99
CA MET A 938 -25.71 25.76 -5.40
C MET A 938 -25.04 24.62 -6.16
N LYS A 939 -24.94 24.67 -7.50
CA LYS A 939 -24.14 23.72 -8.28
C LYS A 939 -22.66 23.87 -7.90
N ALA A 940 -22.14 25.10 -7.82
CA ALA A 940 -20.78 25.40 -7.38
C ALA A 940 -20.51 24.91 -5.94
N TYR A 941 -21.40 25.21 -4.99
CA TYR A 941 -21.32 24.72 -3.62
C TYR A 941 -21.35 23.18 -3.54
N LYS A 942 -22.22 22.51 -4.30
CA LYS A 942 -22.29 21.04 -4.37
C LYS A 942 -21.06 20.42 -5.06
N SER A 943 -20.43 21.11 -6.00
CA SER A 943 -19.15 20.69 -6.60
C SER A 943 -17.95 20.99 -5.70
N SER A 944 -18.11 21.76 -4.62
CA SER A 944 -17.00 22.10 -3.75
C SER A 944 -16.38 20.86 -3.10
N ASP A 945 -15.06 20.87 -2.99
CA ASP A 945 -14.30 19.72 -2.53
C ASP A 945 -14.60 19.37 -1.05
N ALA A 946 -15.06 20.35 -0.27
CA ALA A 946 -15.58 20.17 1.09
C ALA A 946 -16.95 19.46 1.10
N TYR A 947 -17.89 19.91 0.27
CA TYR A 947 -19.23 19.30 0.17
C TYR A 947 -19.16 17.86 -0.36
N ILE A 948 -18.34 17.58 -1.38
CA ILE A 948 -18.14 16.21 -1.90
C ILE A 948 -17.60 15.27 -0.82
N LYS A 949 -16.68 15.75 0.04
CA LYS A 949 -16.15 14.98 1.18
C LYS A 949 -17.21 14.76 2.26
N PHE A 950 -18.00 15.79 2.58
CA PHE A 950 -19.15 15.69 3.48
C PHE A 950 -20.18 14.68 2.97
N GLU A 951 -20.65 14.81 1.74
CA GLU A 951 -21.70 13.97 1.16
C GLU A 951 -21.25 12.50 1.11
N LYS A 952 -19.99 12.24 0.72
CA LYS A 952 -19.41 10.89 0.74
C LYS A 952 -19.36 10.29 2.14
N ALA A 953 -19.06 11.10 3.17
CA ALA A 953 -19.07 10.66 4.57
C ALA A 953 -20.50 10.46 5.12
N GLN A 954 -21.43 11.34 4.77
CA GLN A 954 -22.85 11.23 5.12
C GLN A 954 -23.48 9.99 4.47
N ARG A 955 -23.28 9.77 3.17
CA ARG A 955 -23.68 8.55 2.44
C ARG A 955 -23.07 7.29 3.09
N ALA A 956 -21.85 7.36 3.62
CA ALA A 956 -21.23 6.22 4.33
C ALA A 956 -21.86 5.93 5.72
N ILE A 957 -22.44 6.93 6.39
CA ILE A 957 -23.17 6.77 7.66
C ILE A 957 -24.62 6.32 7.43
N LEU A 958 -25.29 6.88 6.41
CA LEU A 958 -26.69 6.57 6.06
C LEU A 958 -26.85 5.19 5.41
N LYS A 959 -25.81 4.68 4.74
CA LYS A 959 -25.82 3.33 4.17
C LYS A 959 -25.97 2.30 5.28
N LYS A 960 -27.17 1.71 5.40
CA LYS A 960 -27.41 0.51 6.24
C LYS A 960 -26.26 -0.49 5.99
N PRO A 961 -25.68 -1.11 7.03
CA PRO A 961 -24.75 -2.20 6.81
C PRO A 961 -25.52 -3.32 6.09
N LYS A 962 -25.30 -3.47 4.78
CA LYS A 962 -25.65 -4.71 4.10
C LYS A 962 -24.93 -5.82 4.88
N ALA A 963 -25.66 -6.87 5.27
CA ALA A 963 -25.06 -8.09 5.80
C ALA A 963 -23.96 -8.52 4.83
N LYS A 964 -22.71 -8.46 5.28
CA LYS A 964 -21.56 -8.79 4.45
C LYS A 964 -21.21 -10.24 4.67
N THR A 965 -21.69 -11.07 3.75
CA THR A 965 -20.85 -12.16 3.26
C THR A 965 -19.46 -11.58 2.91
N PRO A 966 -18.35 -12.24 3.30
CA PRO A 966 -17.02 -11.64 3.27
C PRO A 966 -16.42 -11.64 1.86
N GLU A 967 -16.83 -10.71 0.99
CA GLU A 967 -16.16 -10.56 -0.31
C GLU A 967 -14.83 -9.78 -0.21
N VAL A 968 -13.78 -10.53 -0.49
CA VAL A 968 -12.41 -10.17 -0.88
C VAL A 968 -12.24 -8.76 -1.46
N LYS A 969 -11.21 -8.03 -0.99
CA LYS A 969 -10.64 -6.85 -1.68
C LYS A 969 -10.07 -7.26 -3.04
N LYS A 970 -10.88 -7.20 -4.11
CA LYS A 970 -10.39 -7.24 -5.49
C LYS A 970 -9.49 -6.02 -5.73
N SER A 971 -8.25 -6.26 -6.13
CA SER A 971 -7.33 -5.23 -6.59
C SER A 971 -7.80 -4.64 -7.93
N LYS A 972 -7.51 -3.35 -8.17
CA LYS A 972 -7.79 -2.70 -9.45
C LYS A 972 -7.01 -3.41 -10.57
N LYS A 973 -7.71 -3.99 -11.55
CA LYS A 973 -7.15 -4.18 -12.90
C LYS A 973 -7.04 -2.80 -13.57
N PRO A 974 -6.02 -2.54 -14.41
CA PRO A 974 -6.07 -1.42 -15.35
C PRO A 974 -7.24 -1.61 -16.34
N LYS A 975 -7.82 -0.51 -16.82
CA LYS A 975 -8.89 -0.54 -17.83
C LYS A 975 -8.33 -1.09 -19.16
N PRO A 976 -9.07 -1.94 -19.89
CA PRO A 976 -8.92 -1.97 -21.35
C PRO A 976 -9.48 -0.65 -21.91
N THR A 977 -8.73 -0.02 -22.80
CA THR A 977 -9.23 1.10 -23.61
C THR A 977 -10.25 0.57 -24.62
N LYS A 978 -11.45 1.14 -24.66
CA LYS A 978 -12.29 1.08 -25.86
C LYS A 978 -11.80 2.15 -26.83
N PRO A 979 -11.61 1.86 -28.13
CA PRO A 979 -11.42 2.90 -29.13
C PRO A 979 -12.71 3.72 -29.29
N LYS A 980 -12.57 5.00 -29.69
CA LYS A 980 -13.70 5.86 -30.07
C LYS A 980 -14.26 5.42 -31.44
N ALA A 981 -15.52 5.75 -31.70
CA ALA A 981 -16.22 5.44 -32.94
C ALA A 981 -15.77 6.32 -34.13
N LYS A 982 -16.01 5.83 -35.36
CA LYS A 982 -16.31 6.66 -36.54
C LYS A 982 -17.79 6.45 -36.93
N ALA A 983 -18.33 7.39 -37.70
CA ALA A 983 -19.76 7.59 -37.93
C ALA A 983 -20.37 6.71 -39.06
N LYS A 984 -21.65 6.96 -39.37
CA LYS A 984 -22.57 6.16 -40.20
C LYS A 984 -22.39 6.37 -41.72
N ALA A 985 -22.84 5.38 -42.51
CA ALA A 985 -23.57 5.60 -43.77
C ALA A 985 -24.73 4.58 -43.95
N LYS A 986 -25.62 4.90 -44.90
CA LYS A 986 -26.98 4.39 -45.21
C LYS A 986 -26.99 2.95 -45.81
N GLY A 987 -28.10 2.20 -45.90
CA GLY A 987 -29.51 2.42 -45.50
C GLY A 987 -30.47 1.40 -46.17
N LYS A 988 -31.80 1.65 -46.08
CA LYS A 988 -32.94 0.92 -46.75
C LYS A 988 -33.16 -0.56 -46.28
N ALA A 989 -34.37 -1.12 -46.19
CA ALA A 989 -35.76 -0.62 -46.31
C ALA A 989 -36.80 -1.57 -45.65
N LYS A 990 -38.04 -1.10 -45.45
CA LYS A 990 -39.35 -1.81 -45.21
C LYS A 990 -39.43 -2.81 -44.02
N ALA A 991 -40.32 -2.71 -43.02
CA ALA A 991 -41.75 -2.38 -42.91
C ALA A 991 -42.73 -3.55 -43.20
N LYS A 992 -43.28 -4.15 -42.14
CA LYS A 992 -44.58 -4.86 -41.90
C LYS A 992 -44.43 -5.62 -40.56
N ALA A 993 -45.19 -5.48 -39.47
CA ALA A 993 -46.60 -5.14 -39.18
C ALA A 993 -47.58 -6.35 -39.14
N LYS A 994 -48.44 -6.36 -38.11
CA LYS A 994 -49.43 -7.37 -37.65
C LYS A 994 -48.82 -8.59 -36.89
N ALA A 995 -49.27 -9.06 -35.72
CA ALA A 995 -50.48 -8.95 -34.86
C ALA A 995 -51.48 -10.13 -34.93
N LYS A 996 -52.15 -10.36 -33.78
CA LYS A 996 -53.03 -11.50 -33.36
C LYS A 996 -52.27 -12.77 -32.95
N ALA A 997 -52.48 -13.46 -31.80
CA ALA A 997 -53.52 -13.57 -30.76
C ALA A 997 -54.42 -14.83 -30.83
N ARG A 998 -54.70 -15.41 -29.65
CA ARG A 998 -55.49 -16.65 -29.36
C ARG A 998 -54.77 -17.96 -29.77
N GLY A 999 -54.87 -19.07 -29.03
CA GLY A 999 -55.56 -19.31 -27.75
C GLY A 999 -55.20 -20.66 -27.08
N ARG A 1000 -55.65 -20.83 -25.82
CA ARG A 1000 -55.80 -22.11 -25.06
C ARG A 1000 -57.18 -22.72 -25.49
N PRO A 1001 -57.54 -24.04 -25.36
CA PRO A 1001 -57.30 -24.86 -24.16
C PRO A 1001 -57.26 -26.42 -24.22
N GLY A 1002 -57.01 -27.02 -23.04
CA GLY A 1002 -57.39 -28.40 -22.64
C GLY A 1002 -56.33 -29.50 -22.86
N LYS A 1003 -56.41 -30.70 -22.26
CA LYS A 1003 -57.00 -31.20 -20.98
C LYS A 1003 -56.55 -32.68 -20.81
N LYS A 1004 -56.18 -33.13 -19.59
CA LYS A 1004 -56.03 -34.51 -19.02
C LYS A 1004 -54.86 -34.49 -18.02
N GLU A 1005 -54.95 -34.77 -16.72
CA GLU A 1005 -55.54 -35.88 -15.92
C GLU A 1005 -54.64 -37.12 -15.73
N LYS A 1006 -54.24 -37.31 -14.46
CA LYS A 1006 -53.97 -38.54 -13.67
C LYS A 1006 -53.24 -39.75 -14.30
N LYS A 1007 -52.19 -40.20 -13.60
CA LYS A 1007 -52.22 -41.47 -12.81
C LYS A 1007 -51.09 -41.53 -11.75
N GLU A 1008 -51.34 -42.31 -10.69
CA GLU A 1008 -50.41 -42.67 -9.59
C GLU A 1008 -50.08 -44.18 -9.65
N ALA A 1009 -49.37 -44.70 -8.63
CA ALA A 1009 -49.01 -46.11 -8.34
C ALA A 1009 -47.86 -46.70 -9.20
N SER A 1010 -47.01 -47.64 -8.74
CA SER A 1010 -46.69 -48.23 -7.40
C SER A 1010 -45.44 -49.13 -7.55
N ALA A 1011 -44.45 -49.10 -6.64
CA ALA A 1011 -44.12 -50.13 -5.62
C ALA A 1011 -43.40 -51.43 -6.10
N SER A 1012 -42.76 -52.14 -5.15
CA SER A 1012 -41.86 -53.33 -5.28
C SER A 1012 -40.45 -53.04 -5.84
N ASP A 1013 -39.30 -53.38 -5.25
CA ASP A 1013 -38.89 -54.32 -4.18
C ASP A 1013 -38.65 -55.79 -4.60
N SER A 1014 -37.58 -56.41 -4.04
CA SER A 1014 -36.81 -57.65 -4.37
C SER A 1014 -35.43 -57.35 -5.03
N ASP A 1015 -34.22 -57.56 -4.48
CA ASP A 1015 -33.59 -58.51 -3.52
C ASP A 1015 -32.80 -59.67 -4.21
N VAL A 1016 -31.76 -60.18 -3.52
CA VAL A 1016 -30.96 -61.43 -3.77
C VAL A 1016 -29.80 -61.43 -4.83
N MET A 1017 -28.57 -61.66 -4.31
CA MET A 1017 -27.42 -62.55 -4.73
C MET A 1017 -27.12 -62.81 -6.24
N GLY A 1018 -25.90 -63.11 -6.71
CA GLY A 1018 -24.58 -63.43 -6.12
C GLY A 1018 -23.72 -64.29 -7.09
N SER A 1019 -22.46 -64.57 -6.74
CA SER A 1019 -21.54 -65.58 -7.36
C SER A 1019 -20.82 -65.29 -8.71
N ASP A 1020 -19.50 -65.11 -8.61
CA ASP A 1020 -18.40 -65.85 -9.26
C ASP A 1020 -18.52 -66.41 -10.70
N SER A 1021 -17.50 -66.14 -11.54
CA SER A 1021 -16.41 -67.10 -11.80
C SER A 1021 -15.38 -66.58 -12.85
N ASP A 1022 -14.15 -67.08 -12.73
CA ASP A 1022 -12.95 -66.66 -13.48
C ASP A 1022 -12.78 -67.31 -14.86
N ILE A 1023 -12.00 -66.66 -15.74
CA ILE A 1023 -10.97 -67.33 -16.55
C ILE A 1023 -9.94 -66.31 -17.11
N ASP A 1024 -8.69 -66.43 -16.62
CA ASP A 1024 -7.49 -66.86 -17.37
C ASP A 1024 -7.17 -66.30 -18.79
N SER A 1025 -5.91 -66.14 -19.21
CA SER A 1025 -4.60 -66.16 -18.52
C SER A 1025 -3.48 -65.65 -19.45
N SER A 1026 -2.23 -65.59 -18.96
CA SER A 1026 -0.96 -65.45 -19.72
C SER A 1026 -0.66 -64.07 -20.37
N SER A 1027 0.59 -63.58 -20.47
CA SER A 1027 1.85 -63.95 -19.78
C SER A 1027 2.92 -62.84 -19.89
N SER A 1028 3.90 -62.86 -18.97
CA SER A 1028 5.35 -62.62 -19.18
C SER A 1028 5.89 -61.30 -19.80
N SER A 1029 6.99 -60.66 -19.37
CA SER A 1029 7.84 -60.72 -18.15
C SER A 1029 8.84 -59.55 -18.16
N SER A 1030 9.36 -59.19 -16.97
CA SER A 1030 10.59 -58.42 -16.64
C SER A 1030 10.72 -56.97 -17.13
N ASP A 1031 10.98 -55.92 -16.32
CA ASP A 1031 11.79 -55.63 -15.10
C ASP A 1031 13.21 -55.06 -15.34
N SER A 1032 13.55 -54.07 -14.49
CA SER A 1032 14.87 -53.42 -14.21
C SER A 1032 15.59 -52.76 -15.40
N ASP A 1033 15.85 -51.44 -15.45
CA ASP A 1033 16.45 -50.52 -14.46
C ASP A 1033 15.97 -49.04 -14.65
#